data_AF-A0A5E7V6Q6-F1
#
_entry.id   AF-A0A5E7V6Q6-F1
#
_cell.length_a   1.000
_cell.length_b   1.000
_cell.length_c   1.000
_cell.angle_alpha   90.00
_cell.angle_beta   90.00
_cell.angle_gamma   90.00
#
_symmetry.space_group_name_H-M   'P 1'
#
loop_
_entity.id
_entity.type
_entity.pdbx_description
1 polymer ?
#
loop_
_entity_poly.entity_id
_entity_poly.type
_entity_poly.pdbx_seq_one_letter_code
_entity_poly.pdbx_strand_id
1 'polypeptide(L)'
;MERSPWHAGEQQLQAHVGVAERMEAFGRKVIRTWMPDQHREFYQQLPFMLYGAVDADGRPWASVLEGAPGFAHSPDPEHLHFASQVAADDPAQLRNGEPIGLLGIELHTRRRNRLNGHVGNLSAHGFDVSVDQAFGNCPQYIQLRQFQRVPLTDPQTRPAEHLHGLDDAAIALITGADTFFVASYVDVEGDRAVDVSHRGGQAGFVRVEGNRLTIPDFAGNLHFNTLGNLLLNPKAGLLFIDFSTGDLLQLCGRTEILLDDPQIEAFQGAERLWTFEVEKLVRRPAALALRWRFDGMSPTSLLTGNWAEADARLQAQALGNQWRPLRVAKIEAESRGIRSIYLEPSDGAGLPVFLAGQHLPLRFTIDGEVHIRTYSLSSAPSDGFYRISVKREGLISSHLHEQIRVGDVLEARAPQGHFTVAPLEQRPLVLLAAGVGITPLLSMLREVVYQGLRTRGIRPTLLLQSSRSLADQPFRKELDRLLETAGDSVRVLRLLSQPEADLREGEDFDVHGRIDGTVLRNLLQAEDFDQLDFVLCGPGGFTQGLYDTLRELDVHDAQIHAETFGPSTLKRQADPDAIVIEQPPAATTSVPVVFERSAKEARWQPDGGSLLELAESRGLRPEFSCRGGSCGTCKTRLVSGAVNYPQVPADIPETGHVLICCAVPAQSTQPLVLDL
;
A
#
# COMPACT_ATOMS: atom_id res chain seq x y z
N MET A 1 -23.67 -29.59 0.66
CA MET A 1 -23.87 -28.17 1.02
C MET A 1 -23.75 -27.35 -0.26
N GLU A 2 -24.83 -27.25 -1.03
CA GLU A 2 -24.72 -27.37 -2.50
C GLU A 2 -24.59 -26.08 -3.34
N ARG A 3 -24.40 -24.89 -2.77
CA ARG A 3 -23.98 -23.72 -3.58
C ARG A 3 -23.18 -22.70 -2.79
N SER A 4 -22.22 -22.03 -3.44
CA SER A 4 -21.46 -20.91 -2.87
C SER A 4 -22.38 -19.70 -2.70
N PRO A 5 -22.25 -18.91 -1.61
CA PRO A 5 -22.97 -17.65 -1.46
C PRO A 5 -22.41 -16.53 -2.36
N TRP A 6 -21.26 -16.77 -3.01
CA TRP A 6 -20.61 -15.84 -3.91
C TRP A 6 -20.85 -16.24 -5.36
N HIS A 7 -21.08 -15.28 -6.24
CA HIS A 7 -21.19 -15.55 -7.67
C HIS A 7 -19.81 -15.53 -8.36
N ALA A 8 -19.75 -15.96 -9.63
CA ALA A 8 -18.49 -16.21 -10.34
C ALA A 8 -17.53 -14.99 -10.38
N GLY A 9 -18.06 -13.78 -10.49
CA GLY A 9 -17.25 -12.55 -10.57
C GLY A 9 -16.57 -12.22 -9.24
N GLU A 10 -17.27 -12.41 -8.12
CA GLU A 10 -16.69 -12.28 -6.78
C GLU A 10 -15.61 -13.34 -6.57
N GLN A 11 -15.90 -14.60 -6.90
CA GLN A 11 -14.94 -15.71 -6.76
C GLN A 11 -13.67 -15.47 -7.58
N GLN A 12 -13.78 -14.93 -8.80
CA GLN A 12 -12.61 -14.61 -9.63
C GLN A 12 -11.73 -13.54 -8.98
N LEU A 13 -12.33 -12.46 -8.43
CA LEU A 13 -11.58 -11.42 -7.74
C LEU A 13 -10.99 -11.89 -6.41
N GLN A 14 -11.71 -12.76 -5.68
CA GLN A 14 -11.21 -13.38 -4.45
C GLN A 14 -10.04 -14.32 -4.73
N ALA A 15 -10.08 -15.08 -5.84
CA ALA A 15 -8.99 -15.94 -6.27
C ALA A 15 -7.77 -15.12 -6.71
N HIS A 16 -7.99 -14.03 -7.44
CA HIS A 16 -6.93 -13.11 -7.88
C HIS A 16 -6.12 -12.55 -6.70
N VAL A 17 -6.76 -12.25 -5.56
CA VAL A 17 -6.06 -11.78 -4.34
C VAL A 17 -5.75 -12.91 -3.35
N GLY A 18 -5.93 -14.18 -3.72
CA GLY A 18 -5.56 -15.34 -2.90
C GLY A 18 -6.42 -15.60 -1.66
N VAL A 19 -7.68 -15.15 -1.63
CA VAL A 19 -8.58 -15.27 -0.45
C VAL A 19 -9.84 -16.10 -0.68
N ALA A 20 -9.99 -16.75 -1.84
CA ALA A 20 -11.20 -17.46 -2.24
C ALA A 20 -11.70 -18.48 -1.20
N GLU A 21 -10.84 -19.40 -0.73
CA GLU A 21 -11.23 -20.43 0.24
C GLU A 21 -11.69 -19.83 1.58
N ARG A 22 -10.97 -18.81 2.07
CA ARG A 22 -11.31 -18.09 3.30
C ARG A 22 -12.65 -17.38 3.18
N MET A 23 -12.89 -16.75 2.03
CA MET A 23 -14.16 -16.05 1.76
C MET A 23 -15.32 -17.02 1.58
N GLU A 24 -15.11 -18.17 0.97
CA GLU A 24 -16.12 -19.22 0.87
C GLU A 24 -16.58 -19.69 2.27
N ALA A 25 -15.63 -20.01 3.14
CA ALA A 25 -15.92 -20.44 4.52
C ALA A 25 -16.58 -19.32 5.36
N PHE A 26 -16.18 -18.07 5.14
CA PHE A 26 -16.73 -16.90 5.84
C PHE A 26 -18.16 -16.57 5.37
N GLY A 27 -18.37 -16.47 4.05
CA GLY A 27 -19.64 -16.11 3.42
C GLY A 27 -20.78 -16.99 3.89
N ARG A 28 -20.56 -18.32 3.97
CA ARG A 28 -21.55 -19.29 4.44
C ARG A 28 -22.01 -19.08 5.88
N LYS A 29 -21.22 -18.38 6.70
CA LYS A 29 -21.55 -18.08 8.10
C LYS A 29 -22.27 -16.74 8.26
N VAL A 30 -22.04 -15.79 7.37
CA VAL A 30 -22.46 -14.38 7.56
C VAL A 30 -23.57 -13.93 6.62
N ILE A 31 -23.67 -14.49 5.41
CA ILE A 31 -24.73 -14.17 4.45
C ILE A 31 -25.94 -15.04 4.78
N ARG A 32 -27.07 -14.38 5.08
CA ARG A 32 -28.29 -15.03 5.55
C ARG A 32 -29.45 -14.66 4.65
N THR A 33 -30.41 -15.57 4.47
CA THR A 33 -31.69 -15.32 3.80
C THR A 33 -32.73 -14.66 4.72
N TRP A 34 -32.29 -14.15 5.88
CA TRP A 34 -33.13 -13.52 6.89
C TRP A 34 -32.32 -12.46 7.64
N MET A 35 -33.01 -11.46 8.20
CA MET A 35 -32.42 -10.38 8.98
C MET A 35 -32.30 -10.74 10.47
N PRO A 36 -31.09 -10.72 11.05
CA PRO A 36 -30.91 -10.72 12.50
C PRO A 36 -31.69 -9.58 13.17
N ASP A 37 -32.16 -9.78 14.40
CA ASP A 37 -32.90 -8.74 15.16
C ASP A 37 -32.13 -7.43 15.23
N GLN A 38 -30.81 -7.49 15.40
CA GLN A 38 -29.93 -6.32 15.39
C GLN A 38 -29.97 -5.53 14.06
N HIS A 39 -30.24 -6.18 12.92
CA HIS A 39 -30.42 -5.52 11.62
C HIS A 39 -31.82 -4.93 11.52
N ARG A 40 -32.85 -5.64 12.01
CA ARG A 40 -34.25 -5.21 11.99
C ARG A 40 -34.42 -3.92 12.80
N GLU A 41 -33.89 -3.91 14.02
CA GLU A 41 -33.85 -2.71 14.88
C GLU A 41 -33.06 -1.57 14.22
N PHE A 42 -31.93 -1.90 13.58
CA PHE A 42 -31.13 -0.92 12.87
C PHE A 42 -31.86 -0.26 11.71
N TYR A 43 -32.56 -1.01 10.85
CA TYR A 43 -33.30 -0.40 9.75
C TYR A 43 -34.46 0.48 10.25
N GLN A 44 -35.09 0.09 11.36
CA GLN A 44 -36.19 0.86 11.96
C GLN A 44 -35.76 2.24 12.47
N GLN A 45 -34.53 2.41 12.95
CA GLN A 45 -34.05 3.73 13.42
C GLN A 45 -33.59 4.66 12.29
N LEU A 46 -33.40 4.17 11.07
CA LEU A 46 -32.82 4.98 10.00
C LEU A 46 -33.80 6.05 9.50
N PRO A 47 -33.32 7.26 9.19
CA PRO A 47 -34.13 8.30 8.54
C PRO A 47 -34.08 8.24 7.01
N PHE A 48 -33.21 7.40 6.45
CA PHE A 48 -33.09 7.12 5.02
C PHE A 48 -32.43 5.75 4.77
N MET A 49 -32.64 5.18 3.58
CA MET A 49 -31.95 4.00 3.09
C MET A 49 -31.60 4.19 1.61
N LEU A 50 -30.46 3.67 1.19
CA LEU A 50 -30.08 3.68 -0.22
C LEU A 50 -30.63 2.42 -0.88
N TYR A 51 -30.98 2.55 -2.15
CA TYR A 51 -31.42 1.42 -2.95
C TYR A 51 -30.84 1.44 -4.36
N GLY A 52 -30.71 0.26 -4.94
CA GLY A 52 -30.33 0.03 -6.32
C GLY A 52 -31.45 -0.71 -7.04
N ALA A 53 -31.82 -0.22 -8.22
CA ALA A 53 -32.82 -0.84 -9.09
C ALA A 53 -32.33 -0.85 -10.54
N VAL A 54 -32.93 -1.66 -11.40
CA VAL A 54 -32.57 -1.76 -12.81
C VAL A 54 -33.78 -1.40 -13.67
N ASP A 55 -33.64 -0.43 -14.56
CA ASP A 55 -34.72 -0.02 -15.45
C ASP A 55 -35.03 -1.09 -16.54
N ALA A 56 -36.10 -0.85 -17.30
CA ALA A 56 -36.52 -1.76 -18.38
C ALA A 56 -35.50 -1.91 -19.51
N ASP A 57 -34.58 -0.97 -19.67
CA ASP A 57 -33.49 -1.03 -20.65
C ASP A 57 -32.24 -1.74 -20.08
N GLY A 58 -32.33 -2.29 -18.87
CA GLY A 58 -31.21 -2.94 -18.20
C GLY A 58 -30.15 -1.96 -17.71
N ARG A 59 -30.55 -0.74 -17.34
CA ARG A 59 -29.66 0.26 -16.74
C ARG A 59 -29.81 0.27 -15.22
N PRO A 60 -28.73 0.03 -14.46
CA PRO A 60 -28.76 0.17 -13.01
C PRO A 60 -28.80 1.65 -12.61
N TRP A 61 -29.56 1.94 -11.57
CA TRP A 61 -29.65 3.25 -10.94
C TRP A 61 -29.52 3.09 -9.43
N ALA A 62 -28.67 3.92 -8.81
CA ALA A 62 -28.64 4.09 -7.37
C ALA A 62 -29.52 5.28 -6.98
N SER A 63 -30.27 5.14 -5.89
CA SER A 63 -31.08 6.22 -5.32
C SER A 63 -31.25 6.05 -3.80
N VAL A 64 -32.08 6.90 -3.21
CA VAL A 64 -32.28 7.05 -1.77
C VAL A 64 -33.77 7.20 -1.46
N LEU A 65 -34.21 6.49 -0.43
CA LEU A 65 -35.52 6.65 0.19
C LEU A 65 -35.33 7.38 1.51
N GLU A 66 -36.15 8.40 1.78
CA GLU A 66 -36.22 9.04 3.09
C GLU A 66 -37.60 8.86 3.72
N GLY A 67 -37.63 8.87 5.06
CA GLY A 67 -38.85 8.76 5.85
C GLY A 67 -38.57 8.91 7.34
N ALA A 68 -39.59 9.21 8.14
CA ALA A 68 -39.40 9.27 9.59
C ALA A 68 -38.87 7.93 10.14
N PRO A 69 -38.03 7.92 11.20
CA PRO A 69 -37.66 6.66 11.85
C PRO A 69 -38.90 5.79 12.08
N GLY A 70 -38.81 4.52 11.66
CA GLY A 70 -39.92 3.59 11.55
C GLY A 70 -40.50 3.42 10.13
N PHE A 71 -40.09 4.25 9.16
CA PHE A 71 -40.57 4.13 7.78
C PHE A 71 -40.13 2.80 7.14
N ALA A 72 -38.94 2.32 7.46
CA ALA A 72 -38.49 0.97 7.14
C ALA A 72 -38.64 0.10 8.39
N HIS A 73 -39.51 -0.92 8.38
CA HIS A 73 -39.69 -1.79 9.53
C HIS A 73 -39.88 -3.25 9.11
N SER A 74 -39.44 -4.18 9.95
CA SER A 74 -39.45 -5.61 9.62
C SER A 74 -40.53 -6.32 10.45
N PRO A 75 -41.68 -6.71 9.86
CA PRO A 75 -42.72 -7.44 10.58
C PRO A 75 -42.24 -8.83 11.01
N ASP A 76 -41.41 -9.47 10.20
CA ASP A 76 -40.75 -10.74 10.45
C ASP A 76 -39.32 -10.73 9.84
N PRO A 77 -38.44 -11.69 10.19
CA PRO A 77 -37.06 -11.69 9.73
C PRO A 77 -36.84 -11.76 8.22
N GLU A 78 -37.83 -12.17 7.42
CA GLU A 78 -37.70 -12.40 5.98
C GLU A 78 -38.29 -11.24 5.14
N HIS A 79 -38.90 -10.25 5.79
CA HIS A 79 -39.54 -9.12 5.11
C HIS A 79 -39.16 -7.78 5.73
N LEU A 80 -38.94 -6.78 4.87
CA LEU A 80 -38.77 -5.37 5.22
C LEU A 80 -39.83 -4.53 4.52
N HIS A 81 -40.68 -3.85 5.29
CA HIS A 81 -41.72 -2.96 4.81
C HIS A 81 -41.23 -1.51 4.78
N PHE A 82 -41.56 -0.78 3.71
CA PHE A 82 -41.30 0.64 3.54
C PHE A 82 -42.60 1.44 3.44
N ALA A 83 -42.87 2.29 4.43
CA ALA A 83 -43.96 3.26 4.42
C ALA A 83 -43.56 4.57 3.72
N SER A 84 -42.95 4.47 2.53
CA SER A 84 -42.53 5.60 1.70
C SER A 84 -42.68 5.23 0.21
N GLN A 85 -42.84 6.25 -0.63
CA GLN A 85 -42.95 6.06 -2.08
C GLN A 85 -41.65 6.48 -2.76
N VAL A 86 -41.33 5.80 -3.86
CA VAL A 86 -40.35 6.31 -4.81
C VAL A 86 -40.94 7.52 -5.52
N ALA A 87 -40.19 8.62 -5.55
CA ALA A 87 -40.63 9.83 -6.21
C ALA A 87 -40.81 9.60 -7.72
N ALA A 88 -41.82 10.22 -8.32
CA ALA A 88 -42.17 9.99 -9.73
C ALA A 88 -41.06 10.40 -10.73
N ASP A 89 -40.18 11.30 -10.32
CA ASP A 89 -39.04 11.81 -11.09
C ASP A 89 -37.74 11.03 -10.85
N ASP A 90 -37.77 10.00 -10.00
CA ASP A 90 -36.60 9.15 -9.75
C ASP A 90 -36.37 8.19 -10.91
N PRO A 91 -35.17 8.12 -11.53
CA PRO A 91 -34.90 7.13 -12.57
C PRO A 91 -34.89 5.69 -12.04
N ALA A 92 -34.69 5.47 -10.74
CA ALA A 92 -34.73 4.17 -10.09
C ALA A 92 -36.17 3.77 -9.70
N GLN A 93 -37.08 3.69 -10.67
CA GLN A 93 -38.45 3.22 -10.43
C GLN A 93 -38.48 1.73 -10.04
N LEU A 94 -39.43 1.33 -9.20
CA LEU A 94 -39.60 -0.04 -8.73
C LEU A 94 -40.82 -0.72 -9.37
N ARG A 95 -40.80 -2.05 -9.47
CA ARG A 95 -41.94 -2.87 -9.90
C ARG A 95 -42.05 -4.13 -9.06
N ASN A 96 -43.27 -4.62 -8.87
CA ASN A 96 -43.52 -5.87 -8.14
C ASN A 96 -42.79 -7.05 -8.81
N GLY A 97 -42.12 -7.84 -7.99
CA GLY A 97 -41.32 -9.01 -8.39
C GLY A 97 -39.92 -8.68 -8.90
N GLU A 98 -39.56 -7.40 -9.07
CA GLU A 98 -38.20 -7.04 -9.52
C GLU A 98 -37.20 -7.02 -8.36
N PRO A 99 -35.94 -7.41 -8.62
CA PRO A 99 -34.88 -7.42 -7.62
C PRO A 99 -34.44 -6.00 -7.24
N ILE A 100 -34.06 -5.84 -5.98
CA ILE A 100 -33.62 -4.58 -5.38
C ILE A 100 -32.40 -4.83 -4.48
N GLY A 101 -31.40 -3.96 -4.59
CA GLY A 101 -30.31 -3.88 -3.62
C GLY A 101 -30.62 -2.78 -2.60
N LEU A 102 -30.38 -3.04 -1.31
CA LEU A 102 -30.59 -2.07 -0.23
C LEU A 102 -29.35 -1.94 0.65
N LEU A 103 -29.08 -0.69 1.04
CA LEU A 103 -28.04 -0.35 2.00
C LEU A 103 -28.60 0.58 3.07
N GLY A 104 -28.75 0.05 4.28
CA GLY A 104 -28.96 0.87 5.47
C GLY A 104 -27.62 1.39 5.98
N ILE A 105 -27.51 2.70 6.17
CA ILE A 105 -26.27 3.35 6.63
C ILE A 105 -26.56 4.47 7.63
N GLU A 106 -25.82 4.46 8.73
CA GLU A 106 -25.85 5.45 9.79
C GLU A 106 -24.50 6.16 9.85
N LEU A 107 -24.46 7.39 9.33
CA LEU A 107 -23.20 8.12 9.09
C LEU A 107 -22.52 8.57 10.38
N HIS A 108 -23.28 8.94 11.42
CA HIS A 108 -22.72 9.47 12.67
C HIS A 108 -22.09 8.41 13.58
N THR A 109 -22.45 7.12 13.43
CA THR A 109 -21.83 6.00 14.16
C THR A 109 -20.95 5.13 13.27
N ARG A 110 -20.90 5.40 11.96
CA ARG A 110 -20.27 4.57 10.93
C ARG A 110 -20.77 3.13 10.97
N ARG A 111 -22.09 2.94 10.97
CA ARG A 111 -22.71 1.62 10.88
C ARG A 111 -23.37 1.43 9.53
N ARG A 112 -23.20 0.26 8.91
CA ARG A 112 -23.94 -0.10 7.69
C ARG A 112 -24.25 -1.58 7.60
N ASN A 113 -25.46 -1.88 7.13
CA ASN A 113 -25.93 -3.24 6.87
C ASN A 113 -26.54 -3.27 5.48
N ARG A 114 -26.35 -4.40 4.79
CA ARG A 114 -26.88 -4.62 3.45
C ARG A 114 -28.04 -5.59 3.51
N LEU A 115 -29.00 -5.38 2.60
CA LEU A 115 -30.09 -6.29 2.32
C LEU A 115 -30.32 -6.34 0.80
N ASN A 116 -30.35 -7.51 0.20
CA ASN A 116 -30.79 -7.69 -1.18
C ASN A 116 -32.05 -8.56 -1.18
N GLY A 117 -32.93 -8.29 -2.13
CA GLY A 117 -34.25 -8.90 -2.12
C GLY A 117 -35.07 -8.62 -3.38
N HIS A 118 -36.37 -8.88 -3.27
CA HIS A 118 -37.35 -8.62 -4.33
C HIS A 118 -38.47 -7.73 -3.82
N VAL A 119 -38.91 -6.80 -4.66
CA VAL A 119 -40.02 -5.87 -4.34
C VAL A 119 -41.35 -6.63 -4.36
N GLY A 120 -42.18 -6.42 -3.35
CA GLY A 120 -43.55 -6.95 -3.26
C GLY A 120 -44.52 -5.87 -2.78
N ASN A 121 -45.82 -6.14 -2.94
CA ASN A 121 -46.92 -5.31 -2.43
C ASN A 121 -46.78 -3.79 -2.71
N LEU A 122 -46.16 -3.41 -3.84
CA LEU A 122 -45.97 -2.02 -4.23
C LEU A 122 -47.32 -1.34 -4.42
N SER A 123 -47.53 -0.24 -3.69
CA SER A 123 -48.77 0.51 -3.62
C SER A 123 -48.52 2.00 -3.38
N ALA A 124 -49.59 2.80 -3.36
CA ALA A 124 -49.53 4.20 -2.96
C ALA A 124 -49.23 4.41 -1.45
N HIS A 125 -49.11 3.36 -0.65
CA HIS A 125 -48.79 3.49 0.78
C HIS A 125 -47.39 2.99 1.13
N GLY A 126 -46.68 2.39 0.17
CA GLY A 126 -45.41 1.73 0.43
C GLY A 126 -45.22 0.47 -0.39
N PHE A 127 -44.21 -0.30 -0.02
CA PHE A 127 -43.87 -1.58 -0.62
C PHE A 127 -43.15 -2.48 0.40
N ASP A 128 -43.12 -3.76 0.11
CA ASP A 128 -42.38 -4.77 0.87
C ASP A 128 -41.16 -5.22 0.10
N VAL A 129 -40.15 -5.73 0.81
CA VAL A 129 -39.00 -6.41 0.24
C VAL A 129 -38.82 -7.75 0.93
N SER A 130 -38.90 -8.85 0.17
CA SER A 130 -38.52 -10.17 0.65
C SER A 130 -37.00 -10.32 0.63
N VAL A 131 -36.42 -10.95 1.65
CA VAL A 131 -34.96 -11.01 1.83
C VAL A 131 -34.35 -12.22 1.13
N ASP A 132 -33.39 -11.97 0.24
CA ASP A 132 -32.53 -13.02 -0.30
C ASP A 132 -31.19 -13.08 0.42
N GLN A 133 -30.63 -11.90 0.76
CA GLN A 133 -29.35 -11.79 1.45
C GLN A 133 -29.35 -10.63 2.43
N ALA A 134 -28.94 -10.87 3.68
CA ALA A 134 -28.73 -9.85 4.70
C ALA A 134 -27.43 -10.11 5.46
N PHE A 135 -26.57 -9.08 5.55
CA PHE A 135 -25.28 -9.16 6.26
C PHE A 135 -24.74 -7.76 6.62
N GLY A 136 -23.89 -7.70 7.65
CA GLY A 136 -23.17 -6.48 8.03
C GLY A 136 -22.01 -6.19 7.06
N ASN A 137 -21.72 -4.91 6.83
CA ASN A 137 -20.71 -4.50 5.84
C ASN A 137 -19.67 -3.54 6.45
N CYS A 138 -18.48 -3.46 5.84
CA CYS A 138 -17.31 -2.77 6.40
C CYS A 138 -17.48 -1.25 6.58
N PRO A 139 -17.26 -0.66 7.76
CA PRO A 139 -17.50 0.77 7.97
C PRO A 139 -16.32 1.70 7.60
N GLN A 140 -15.22 1.19 7.03
CA GLN A 140 -13.92 1.88 6.93
C GLN A 140 -13.95 3.29 6.34
N TYR A 141 -14.79 3.58 5.35
CA TYR A 141 -14.73 4.87 4.64
C TYR A 141 -15.97 5.74 4.86
N ILE A 142 -16.76 5.44 5.90
CA ILE A 142 -17.96 6.24 6.21
C ILE A 142 -17.53 7.53 6.91
N GLN A 143 -17.82 8.66 6.28
CA GLN A 143 -17.56 9.99 6.85
C GLN A 143 -18.60 10.32 7.93
N LEU A 144 -18.17 10.95 9.03
CA LEU A 144 -19.08 11.34 10.10
C LEU A 144 -19.96 12.50 9.65
N ARG A 145 -21.27 12.29 9.76
CA ARG A 145 -22.28 13.32 9.47
C ARG A 145 -23.45 13.24 10.41
N GLN A 146 -23.87 14.40 10.88
CA GLN A 146 -25.14 14.57 11.60
C GLN A 146 -26.19 15.10 10.64
N PHE A 147 -27.42 14.57 10.73
CA PHE A 147 -28.49 15.00 9.86
C PHE A 147 -29.46 15.94 10.57
N GLN A 148 -30.12 16.77 9.78
CA GLN A 148 -31.31 17.53 10.15
C GLN A 148 -32.32 17.47 9.01
N ARG A 149 -33.59 17.74 9.31
CA ARG A 149 -34.63 17.86 8.28
C ARG A 149 -34.95 19.31 8.02
N VAL A 150 -35.12 19.64 6.75
CA VAL A 150 -35.65 20.93 6.29
C VAL A 150 -36.93 20.68 5.48
N PRO A 151 -37.94 21.57 5.56
CA PRO A 151 -39.11 21.47 4.69
C PRO A 151 -38.72 21.57 3.22
N LEU A 152 -39.30 20.72 2.38
CA LEU A 152 -39.15 20.80 0.94
C LEU A 152 -40.13 21.81 0.33
N THR A 153 -39.64 22.60 -0.63
CA THR A 153 -40.50 23.40 -1.52
C THR A 153 -41.20 22.49 -2.54
N ASP A 154 -42.25 23.00 -3.18
CA ASP A 154 -43.06 22.27 -4.16
C ASP A 154 -42.17 21.57 -5.21
N PRO A 155 -42.26 20.23 -5.38
CA PRO A 155 -41.51 19.50 -6.39
C PRO A 155 -41.67 20.05 -7.81
N GLN A 156 -42.83 20.65 -8.14
CA GLN A 156 -43.05 21.28 -9.46
C GLN A 156 -42.11 22.45 -9.74
N THR A 157 -41.55 23.06 -8.71
CA THR A 157 -40.59 24.17 -8.82
C THR A 157 -39.14 23.72 -8.96
N ARG A 158 -38.89 22.40 -8.93
CA ARG A 158 -37.56 21.78 -8.93
C ARG A 158 -37.54 20.56 -9.87
N PRO A 159 -37.81 20.75 -11.17
CA PRO A 159 -37.88 19.65 -12.12
C PRO A 159 -36.54 18.91 -12.22
N ALA A 160 -36.62 17.59 -12.43
CA ALA A 160 -35.44 16.80 -12.75
C ALA A 160 -34.87 17.21 -14.12
N GLU A 161 -33.55 17.32 -14.19
CA GLU A 161 -32.82 17.61 -15.42
C GLU A 161 -32.19 16.32 -15.96
N HIS A 162 -32.33 16.07 -17.25
CA HIS A 162 -31.79 14.88 -17.92
C HIS A 162 -30.74 15.29 -18.95
N LEU A 163 -29.52 14.77 -18.81
CA LEU A 163 -28.39 15.06 -19.69
C LEU A 163 -27.74 13.75 -20.17
N HIS A 164 -26.94 13.84 -21.24
CA HIS A 164 -26.20 12.72 -21.84
C HIS A 164 -24.69 12.75 -21.54
N GLY A 165 -24.26 13.64 -20.65
CA GLY A 165 -22.86 13.81 -20.28
C GLY A 165 -22.73 14.74 -19.08
N LEU A 166 -21.51 14.86 -18.58
CA LEU A 166 -21.19 15.73 -17.45
C LEU A 166 -21.11 17.19 -17.90
N ASP A 167 -21.77 18.07 -17.15
CA ASP A 167 -21.57 19.52 -17.22
C ASP A 167 -20.65 19.99 -16.07
N ASP A 168 -20.28 21.27 -16.07
CA ASP A 168 -19.36 21.84 -15.07
C ASP A 168 -19.89 21.66 -13.63
N ALA A 169 -21.21 21.75 -13.43
CA ALA A 169 -21.82 21.59 -12.11
C ALA A 169 -21.74 20.13 -11.61
N ALA A 170 -21.95 19.15 -12.49
CA ALA A 170 -21.76 17.74 -12.18
C ALA A 170 -20.27 17.42 -11.90
N ILE A 171 -19.36 17.96 -12.71
CA ILE A 171 -17.91 17.80 -12.50
C ILE A 171 -17.52 18.37 -11.13
N ALA A 172 -18.00 19.57 -10.77
CA ALA A 172 -17.71 20.19 -9.47
C ALA A 172 -18.24 19.35 -8.30
N LEU A 173 -19.46 18.80 -8.41
CA LEU A 173 -20.01 17.94 -7.36
C LEU A 173 -19.20 16.65 -7.19
N ILE A 174 -18.85 15.99 -8.30
CA ILE A 174 -18.09 14.73 -8.28
C ILE A 174 -16.67 14.94 -7.74
N THR A 175 -15.98 15.97 -8.22
CA THR A 175 -14.61 16.30 -7.76
C THR A 175 -14.57 16.84 -6.33
N GLY A 176 -15.67 17.38 -5.81
CA GLY A 176 -15.81 17.76 -4.41
C GLY A 176 -16.26 16.61 -3.49
N ALA A 177 -16.72 15.48 -4.05
CA ALA A 177 -17.31 14.41 -3.26
C ALA A 177 -16.24 13.60 -2.50
N ASP A 178 -16.54 13.29 -1.23
CA ASP A 178 -15.81 12.32 -0.41
C ASP A 178 -16.55 10.98 -0.29
N THR A 179 -17.76 10.90 -0.86
CA THR A 179 -18.69 9.79 -0.75
C THR A 179 -19.58 9.71 -1.99
N PHE A 180 -19.81 8.51 -2.51
CA PHE A 180 -20.88 8.22 -3.46
C PHE A 180 -21.41 6.79 -3.27
N PHE A 181 -22.52 6.49 -3.91
CA PHE A 181 -23.13 5.16 -3.88
C PHE A 181 -23.18 4.57 -5.29
N VAL A 182 -23.02 3.26 -5.40
CA VAL A 182 -22.96 2.54 -6.66
C VAL A 182 -23.94 1.39 -6.65
N ALA A 183 -24.86 1.39 -7.62
CA ALA A 183 -25.70 0.26 -7.95
C ALA A 183 -25.05 -0.55 -9.08
N SER A 184 -25.09 -1.86 -8.95
CA SER A 184 -24.65 -2.79 -9.99
C SER A 184 -25.51 -4.05 -9.93
N TYR A 185 -25.48 -4.87 -10.97
CA TYR A 185 -26.23 -6.13 -10.96
C TYR A 185 -25.53 -7.19 -11.79
N VAL A 186 -25.89 -8.45 -11.56
CA VAL A 186 -25.50 -9.60 -12.37
C VAL A 186 -26.73 -10.49 -12.56
N ASP A 187 -26.79 -11.20 -13.68
CA ASP A 187 -27.79 -12.24 -13.90
C ASP A 187 -27.12 -13.60 -13.63
N VAL A 188 -27.54 -14.30 -12.57
CA VAL A 188 -27.00 -15.60 -12.15
C VAL A 188 -28.04 -16.67 -12.47
N GLU A 189 -27.73 -17.56 -13.42
CA GLU A 189 -28.65 -18.62 -13.87
C GLU A 189 -30.04 -18.13 -14.32
N GLY A 190 -30.10 -16.89 -14.81
CA GLY A 190 -31.34 -16.25 -15.26
C GLY A 190 -32.03 -15.40 -14.22
N ASP A 191 -31.62 -15.47 -12.95
CA ASP A 191 -32.12 -14.62 -11.88
C ASP A 191 -31.23 -13.39 -11.68
N ARG A 192 -31.82 -12.21 -11.69
CA ARG A 192 -31.09 -10.95 -11.53
C ARG A 192 -30.85 -10.66 -10.05
N ALA A 193 -29.59 -10.45 -9.69
CA ALA A 193 -29.17 -10.01 -8.37
C ALA A 193 -28.68 -8.56 -8.44
N VAL A 194 -29.34 -7.65 -7.73
CA VAL A 194 -29.00 -6.22 -7.68
C VAL A 194 -28.29 -5.87 -6.38
N ASP A 195 -27.31 -4.98 -6.45
CA ASP A 195 -26.56 -4.43 -5.33
C ASP A 195 -26.66 -2.89 -5.32
N VAL A 196 -26.61 -2.30 -4.12
CA VAL A 196 -26.15 -0.92 -3.92
C VAL A 196 -25.11 -0.86 -2.79
N SER A 197 -24.00 -0.17 -3.05
CA SER A 197 -22.87 -0.11 -2.12
C SER A 197 -22.34 1.32 -1.96
N HIS A 198 -21.77 1.60 -0.79
CA HIS A 198 -21.14 2.88 -0.46
C HIS A 198 -19.64 2.86 -0.80
N ARG A 199 -19.17 3.91 -1.46
CA ARG A 199 -17.77 4.22 -1.73
C ARG A 199 -17.40 5.56 -1.08
N GLY A 200 -16.27 5.60 -0.39
CA GLY A 200 -15.78 6.82 0.26
C GLY A 200 -14.26 6.87 0.25
N GLY A 201 -13.74 8.09 0.29
CA GLY A 201 -12.31 8.41 0.22
C GLY A 201 -12.08 9.82 0.75
N GLN A 202 -10.90 10.39 0.50
CA GLN A 202 -10.74 11.83 0.65
C GLN A 202 -11.57 12.58 -0.39
N ALA A 203 -11.97 13.81 -0.10
CA ALA A 203 -12.68 14.64 -1.09
C ALA A 203 -11.85 14.73 -2.38
N GLY A 204 -12.49 14.46 -3.53
CA GLY A 204 -11.81 14.44 -4.83
C GLY A 204 -11.07 13.15 -5.17
N PHE A 205 -11.32 12.06 -4.46
CA PHE A 205 -10.79 10.74 -4.83
C PHE A 205 -11.35 10.21 -6.18
N VAL A 206 -12.43 10.79 -6.70
CA VAL A 206 -12.93 10.49 -8.04
C VAL A 206 -12.31 11.47 -9.05
N ARG A 207 -11.45 10.97 -9.94
CA ARG A 207 -10.89 11.77 -11.05
C ARG A 207 -11.92 11.85 -12.17
N VAL A 208 -12.05 13.03 -12.77
CA VAL A 208 -12.98 13.29 -13.88
C VAL A 208 -12.20 13.77 -15.10
N GLU A 209 -12.34 13.08 -16.22
CA GLU A 209 -11.68 13.40 -17.50
C GLU A 209 -12.72 13.33 -18.63
N GLY A 210 -13.29 14.48 -18.98
CA GLY A 210 -14.46 14.52 -19.88
C GLY A 210 -15.66 13.83 -19.22
N ASN A 211 -16.21 12.79 -19.87
CA ASN A 211 -17.29 11.96 -19.33
C ASN A 211 -16.79 10.71 -18.58
N ARG A 212 -15.48 10.53 -18.46
CA ARG A 212 -14.89 9.37 -17.80
C ARG A 212 -14.52 9.67 -16.37
N LEU A 213 -14.97 8.82 -15.45
CA LEU A 213 -14.53 8.83 -14.06
C LEU A 213 -13.47 7.74 -13.85
N THR A 214 -12.42 8.04 -13.09
CA THR A 214 -11.47 7.02 -12.58
C THR A 214 -11.54 7.00 -11.06
N ILE A 215 -11.76 5.82 -10.50
CA ILE A 215 -12.08 5.63 -9.09
C ILE A 215 -11.12 4.60 -8.49
N PRO A 216 -10.38 4.95 -7.43
CA PRO A 216 -9.60 3.98 -6.69
C PRO A 216 -10.52 3.12 -5.80
N ASP A 217 -10.27 1.81 -5.80
CA ASP A 217 -10.86 0.89 -4.82
C ASP A 217 -9.83 0.62 -3.73
N PHE A 218 -10.26 0.83 -2.48
CA PHE A 218 -9.42 0.72 -1.30
C PHE A 218 -9.70 -0.58 -0.56
N ALA A 219 -8.76 -0.98 0.32
CA ALA A 219 -8.91 -2.17 1.15
C ALA A 219 -10.25 -2.17 1.90
N GLY A 220 -10.98 -3.29 1.79
CA GLY A 220 -12.31 -3.50 2.37
C GLY A 220 -12.48 -4.89 2.95
N ASN A 221 -13.71 -5.41 2.98
CA ASN A 221 -14.01 -6.76 3.50
C ASN A 221 -13.74 -7.90 2.51
N LEU A 222 -13.21 -7.61 1.31
CA LEU A 222 -12.89 -8.60 0.27
C LEU A 222 -14.11 -9.42 -0.23
N HIS A 223 -15.33 -8.93 0.00
CA HIS A 223 -16.53 -9.57 -0.56
C HIS A 223 -16.62 -9.38 -2.08
N PHE A 224 -16.13 -8.24 -2.57
CA PHE A 224 -16.17 -7.83 -3.97
C PHE A 224 -17.57 -7.74 -4.59
N ASN A 225 -18.64 -7.58 -3.80
CA ASN A 225 -20.01 -7.56 -4.34
C ASN A 225 -20.22 -6.61 -5.53
N THR A 226 -19.75 -5.37 -5.42
CA THR A 226 -19.86 -4.43 -6.56
C THR A 226 -18.93 -4.82 -7.70
N LEU A 227 -17.64 -5.03 -7.43
CA LEU A 227 -16.64 -5.25 -8.49
C LEU A 227 -16.83 -6.59 -9.20
N GLY A 228 -17.29 -7.62 -8.49
CA GLY A 228 -17.69 -8.90 -9.06
C GLY A 228 -18.85 -8.74 -10.03
N ASN A 229 -19.86 -7.93 -9.68
CA ASN A 229 -20.92 -7.56 -10.63
C ASN A 229 -20.33 -6.84 -11.85
N LEU A 230 -19.50 -5.82 -11.65
CA LEU A 230 -18.91 -5.03 -12.75
C LEU A 230 -18.02 -5.86 -13.68
N LEU A 231 -17.37 -6.90 -13.16
CA LEU A 231 -16.54 -7.81 -13.93
C LEU A 231 -17.37 -8.65 -14.91
N LEU A 232 -18.56 -9.09 -14.51
CA LEU A 232 -19.46 -9.91 -15.35
C LEU A 232 -20.44 -9.07 -16.17
N ASN A 233 -20.83 -7.91 -15.65
CA ASN A 233 -21.76 -6.98 -16.27
C ASN A 233 -21.22 -5.55 -16.11
N PRO A 234 -20.55 -5.00 -17.14
CA PRO A 234 -19.82 -3.74 -17.06
C PRO A 234 -20.75 -2.52 -17.16
N LYS A 235 -21.75 -2.46 -16.26
CA LYS A 235 -22.73 -1.38 -16.13
C LYS A 235 -22.89 -1.00 -14.67
N ALA A 236 -22.98 0.28 -14.38
CA ALA A 236 -23.23 0.78 -13.04
C ALA A 236 -24.14 2.01 -13.03
N GLY A 237 -24.80 2.21 -11.90
CA GLY A 237 -25.53 3.43 -11.58
C GLY A 237 -24.83 4.12 -10.42
N LEU A 238 -24.45 5.38 -10.54
CA LEU A 238 -23.81 6.13 -9.45
C LEU A 238 -24.78 7.16 -8.88
N LEU A 239 -24.72 7.36 -7.57
CA LEU A 239 -25.45 8.39 -6.85
C LEU A 239 -24.48 9.26 -6.07
N PHE A 240 -24.44 10.53 -6.40
CA PHE A 240 -23.82 11.57 -5.60
C PHE A 240 -24.91 12.38 -4.91
N ILE A 241 -24.71 12.62 -3.61
CA ILE A 241 -25.63 13.41 -2.79
C ILE A 241 -24.88 14.68 -2.39
N ASP A 242 -25.41 15.85 -2.76
CA ASP A 242 -24.99 17.06 -2.08
C ASP A 242 -25.64 17.09 -0.69
N PHE A 243 -24.84 16.69 0.29
CA PHE A 243 -25.25 16.62 1.69
C PHE A 243 -25.74 17.96 2.26
N SER A 244 -25.33 19.09 1.68
CA SER A 244 -25.63 20.43 2.17
C SER A 244 -26.90 21.03 1.55
N THR A 245 -27.25 20.63 0.33
CA THR A 245 -28.43 21.15 -0.41
C THR A 245 -29.53 20.11 -0.58
N GLY A 246 -29.24 18.82 -0.37
CA GLY A 246 -30.16 17.71 -0.65
C GLY A 246 -30.33 17.41 -2.14
N ASP A 247 -29.46 17.97 -2.99
CA ASP A 247 -29.45 17.67 -4.43
C ASP A 247 -28.96 16.24 -4.67
N LEU A 248 -29.57 15.57 -5.66
CA LEU A 248 -29.12 14.27 -6.13
C LEU A 248 -28.57 14.40 -7.54
N LEU A 249 -27.43 13.76 -7.78
CA LEU A 249 -26.88 13.54 -9.11
C LEU A 249 -26.78 12.03 -9.34
N GLN A 250 -27.66 11.52 -10.19
CA GLN A 250 -27.75 10.10 -10.54
C GLN A 250 -27.14 9.89 -11.92
N LEU A 251 -26.19 8.98 -12.05
CA LEU A 251 -25.49 8.67 -13.29
C LEU A 251 -25.75 7.21 -13.67
N CYS A 252 -25.80 6.93 -14.96
CA CYS A 252 -25.75 5.57 -15.50
C CYS A 252 -24.67 5.52 -16.59
N GLY A 253 -23.94 4.41 -16.64
CA GLY A 253 -22.80 4.28 -17.52
C GLY A 253 -22.19 2.89 -17.54
N ARG A 254 -21.06 2.79 -18.25
CA ARG A 254 -20.31 1.55 -18.43
C ARG A 254 -19.02 1.56 -17.63
N THR A 255 -18.59 0.38 -17.19
CA THR A 255 -17.41 0.26 -16.32
C THR A 255 -16.31 -0.60 -16.91
N GLU A 256 -15.08 -0.35 -16.47
CA GLU A 256 -13.91 -1.18 -16.73
C GLU A 256 -13.09 -1.31 -15.45
N ILE A 257 -12.66 -2.52 -15.10
CA ILE A 257 -11.79 -2.78 -13.94
C ILE A 257 -10.34 -2.83 -14.43
N LEU A 258 -9.47 -2.06 -13.79
CA LEU A 258 -8.05 -1.98 -14.07
C LEU A 258 -7.30 -2.64 -12.90
N LEU A 259 -6.74 -3.83 -13.15
CA LEU A 259 -5.95 -4.57 -12.17
C LEU A 259 -4.44 -4.32 -12.32
N ASP A 260 -4.00 -3.98 -13.54
CA ASP A 260 -2.59 -3.80 -13.91
C ASP A 260 -2.37 -2.40 -14.52
N ASP A 261 -2.49 -1.35 -13.69
CA ASP A 261 -2.27 0.05 -14.10
C ASP A 261 -1.22 0.71 -13.19
N PRO A 262 -0.18 1.40 -13.72
CA PRO A 262 0.84 2.08 -12.92
C PRO A 262 0.27 3.11 -11.92
N GLN A 263 -0.91 3.66 -12.18
CA GLN A 263 -1.59 4.57 -11.28
C GLN A 263 -2.02 3.90 -9.96
N ILE A 264 -2.17 2.57 -9.93
CA ILE A 264 -2.49 1.81 -8.70
C ILE A 264 -1.36 1.97 -7.69
N GLU A 265 -0.11 1.74 -8.10
CA GLU A 265 1.07 1.88 -7.24
C GLU A 265 1.31 3.34 -6.85
N ALA A 266 1.02 4.28 -7.77
CA ALA A 266 1.20 5.70 -7.51
C ALA A 266 0.15 6.28 -6.55
N PHE A 267 -1.10 5.78 -6.59
CA PHE A 267 -2.18 6.24 -5.73
C PHE A 267 -2.12 5.53 -4.37
N GLN A 268 -1.74 6.26 -3.32
CA GLN A 268 -1.56 5.67 -1.99
C GLN A 268 -2.87 5.05 -1.46
N GLY A 269 -2.79 3.77 -1.13
CA GLY A 269 -3.87 2.98 -0.56
C GLY A 269 -4.80 2.33 -1.58
N ALA A 270 -4.69 2.64 -2.88
CA ALA A 270 -5.43 1.96 -3.94
C ALA A 270 -4.94 0.51 -4.09
N GLU A 271 -5.89 -0.41 -4.20
CA GLU A 271 -5.63 -1.83 -4.47
C GLU A 271 -5.87 -2.18 -5.94
N ARG A 272 -6.61 -1.31 -6.63
CA ARG A 272 -7.04 -1.41 -8.03
C ARG A 272 -7.74 -0.11 -8.40
N LEU A 273 -7.91 0.10 -9.71
CA LEU A 273 -8.76 1.17 -10.22
C LEU A 273 -9.95 0.58 -10.97
N TRP A 274 -11.01 1.35 -11.08
CA TRP A 274 -12.04 1.09 -12.06
C TRP A 274 -12.54 2.41 -12.63
N THR A 275 -13.09 2.32 -13.81
CA THR A 275 -13.49 3.50 -14.57
C THR A 275 -14.96 3.43 -14.92
N PHE A 276 -15.56 4.59 -15.14
CA PHE A 276 -16.98 4.74 -15.40
C PHE A 276 -17.18 5.78 -16.51
N GLU A 277 -17.66 5.33 -17.67
CA GLU A 277 -18.02 6.20 -18.78
C GLU A 277 -19.49 6.60 -18.63
N VAL A 278 -19.74 7.90 -18.41
CA VAL A 278 -21.08 8.44 -18.20
C VAL A 278 -21.86 8.45 -19.51
N GLU A 279 -23.00 7.75 -19.54
CA GLU A 279 -23.92 7.72 -20.70
C GLU A 279 -25.19 8.54 -20.45
N LYS A 280 -25.65 8.59 -19.20
CA LYS A 280 -26.83 9.33 -18.77
C LYS A 280 -26.61 9.97 -17.40
N LEU A 281 -27.19 11.15 -17.25
CA LEU A 281 -27.20 11.92 -16.01
C LEU A 281 -28.63 12.38 -15.74
N VAL A 282 -29.08 12.21 -14.50
CA VAL A 282 -30.31 12.79 -13.96
C VAL A 282 -29.96 13.61 -12.72
N ARG A 283 -30.20 14.92 -12.77
CA ARG A 283 -30.01 15.82 -11.64
C ARG A 283 -31.38 16.15 -11.05
N ARG A 284 -31.51 16.03 -9.73
CA ARG A 284 -32.76 16.30 -9.00
C ARG A 284 -32.50 17.31 -7.88
N PRO A 285 -32.76 18.60 -8.14
CA PRO A 285 -32.50 19.67 -7.18
C PRO A 285 -33.35 19.53 -5.91
N ALA A 286 -32.70 19.59 -4.74
CA ALA A 286 -33.23 19.46 -3.40
C ALA A 286 -34.18 18.27 -3.21
N ALA A 287 -33.93 17.14 -3.89
CA ALA A 287 -34.82 15.97 -3.86
C ALA A 287 -34.99 15.38 -2.45
N LEU A 288 -34.04 15.61 -1.54
CA LEU A 288 -34.12 15.16 -0.15
C LEU A 288 -34.54 16.30 0.78
N ALA A 289 -35.34 16.00 1.82
CA ALA A 289 -35.58 16.87 2.97
C ALA A 289 -34.43 16.83 3.98
N LEU A 290 -33.62 15.76 3.96
CA LEU A 290 -32.47 15.62 4.83
C LEU A 290 -31.29 16.51 4.40
N ARG A 291 -30.64 17.13 5.37
CA ARG A 291 -29.35 17.84 5.23
C ARG A 291 -28.38 17.29 6.23
N TRP A 292 -27.11 17.24 5.86
CA TRP A 292 -26.07 16.68 6.69
C TRP A 292 -24.96 17.69 6.92
N ARG A 293 -24.59 17.85 8.19
CA ARG A 293 -23.39 18.58 8.59
C ARG A 293 -22.23 17.60 8.66
N PHE A 294 -21.12 17.97 8.03
CA PHE A 294 -19.87 17.24 8.13
C PHE A 294 -19.28 17.38 9.54
N ASP A 295 -19.03 16.25 10.21
CA ASP A 295 -18.48 16.23 11.57
C ASP A 295 -17.05 15.63 11.64
N GLY A 296 -16.58 14.92 10.60
CA GLY A 296 -15.21 14.41 10.56
C GLY A 296 -14.94 13.36 9.50
N MET A 297 -13.71 13.32 9.01
CA MET A 297 -13.26 12.27 8.08
C MET A 297 -13.18 10.91 8.78
N SER A 298 -13.34 9.83 8.03
CA SER A 298 -12.96 8.51 8.49
C SER A 298 -11.44 8.44 8.68
N PRO A 299 -10.93 7.87 9.80
CA PRO A 299 -9.51 7.60 9.97
C PRO A 299 -8.90 6.80 8.81
N THR A 300 -9.65 5.85 8.22
CA THR A 300 -9.14 5.05 7.09
C THR A 300 -9.05 5.87 5.80
N SER A 301 -9.93 6.86 5.57
CA SER A 301 -9.80 7.79 4.45
C SER A 301 -8.57 8.70 4.58
N LEU A 302 -8.09 8.96 5.81
CA LEU A 302 -6.85 9.72 6.01
C LEU A 302 -5.59 8.91 5.66
N LEU A 303 -5.72 7.59 5.47
CA LEU A 303 -4.66 6.68 5.00
C LEU A 303 -4.70 6.48 3.47
N THR A 304 -5.35 7.35 2.71
CA THR A 304 -5.35 7.31 1.25
C THR A 304 -4.70 8.56 0.68
N GLY A 305 -4.08 8.46 -0.50
CA GLY A 305 -3.54 9.61 -1.21
C GLY A 305 -4.59 10.38 -2.01
N ASN A 306 -4.11 11.26 -2.88
CA ASN A 306 -4.91 11.95 -3.88
C ASN A 306 -4.28 11.88 -5.28
N TRP A 307 -5.04 12.29 -6.30
CA TRP A 307 -4.60 12.22 -7.69
C TRP A 307 -3.42 13.14 -8.01
N ALA A 308 -3.32 14.31 -7.39
CA ALA A 308 -2.18 15.21 -7.61
C ALA A 308 -0.86 14.58 -7.12
N GLU A 309 -0.88 13.90 -5.97
CA GLU A 309 0.26 13.13 -5.47
C GLU A 309 0.58 11.93 -6.37
N ALA A 310 -0.43 11.21 -6.86
CA ALA A 310 -0.25 10.09 -7.77
C ALA A 310 0.41 10.53 -9.10
N ASP A 311 -0.08 11.61 -9.70
CA ASP A 311 0.47 12.17 -10.94
C ASP A 311 1.92 12.64 -10.73
N ALA A 312 2.18 13.33 -9.60
CA ALA A 312 3.53 13.76 -9.25
C ALA A 312 4.49 12.57 -9.05
N ARG A 313 4.03 11.46 -8.46
CA ARG A 313 4.80 10.21 -8.30
C ARG A 313 5.09 9.55 -9.64
N LEU A 314 4.13 9.51 -10.57
CA LEU A 314 4.35 8.95 -11.91
C LEU A 314 5.37 9.76 -12.70
N GLN A 315 5.24 11.10 -12.67
CA GLN A 315 6.24 11.99 -13.28
C GLN A 315 7.63 11.76 -12.67
N ALA A 316 7.69 11.60 -11.35
CA ALA A 316 8.93 11.32 -10.64
C ALA A 316 9.56 9.98 -11.02
N GLN A 317 8.75 8.93 -11.19
CA GLN A 317 9.17 7.59 -11.59
C GLN A 317 9.80 7.62 -12.99
N ALA A 318 9.21 8.35 -13.94
CA ALA A 318 9.73 8.52 -15.29
C ALA A 318 11.13 9.18 -15.32
N LEU A 319 11.47 9.96 -14.29
CA LEU A 319 12.76 10.64 -14.13
C LEU A 319 13.75 9.84 -13.26
N GLY A 320 13.41 8.64 -12.78
CA GLY A 320 14.13 7.94 -11.71
C GLY A 320 15.61 7.63 -11.96
N ASN A 321 16.02 7.51 -13.23
CA ASN A 321 17.42 7.28 -13.63
C ASN A 321 18.26 8.57 -13.69
N GLN A 322 17.65 9.75 -13.50
CA GLN A 322 18.31 11.04 -13.56
C GLN A 322 18.70 11.53 -12.16
N TRP A 323 19.79 12.30 -12.07
CA TRP A 323 20.14 13.03 -10.85
C TRP A 323 19.20 14.23 -10.68
N ARG A 324 18.30 14.14 -9.72
CA ARG A 324 17.26 15.14 -9.46
C ARG A 324 17.57 15.94 -8.20
N PRO A 325 17.22 17.25 -8.17
CA PRO A 325 17.47 18.09 -7.02
C PRO A 325 16.42 17.89 -5.92
N LEU A 326 16.87 17.41 -4.76
CA LEU A 326 16.07 17.34 -3.53
C LEU A 326 16.56 18.37 -2.53
N ARG A 327 15.65 19.19 -2.01
CA ARG A 327 15.94 20.20 -1.00
C ARG A 327 15.89 19.59 0.39
N VAL A 328 16.85 19.95 1.24
CA VAL A 328 16.84 19.63 2.66
C VAL A 328 15.77 20.46 3.37
N ALA A 329 14.68 19.80 3.75
CA ALA A 329 13.53 20.43 4.40
C ALA A 329 13.70 20.53 5.92
N LYS A 330 14.34 19.54 6.54
CA LYS A 330 14.53 19.45 7.99
C LYS A 330 15.78 18.64 8.31
N ILE A 331 16.46 19.01 9.41
CA ILE A 331 17.57 18.24 10.00
C ILE A 331 17.24 18.00 11.47
N GLU A 332 17.44 16.77 11.95
CA GLU A 332 17.11 16.35 13.31
C GLU A 332 18.24 15.51 13.91
N ALA A 333 18.61 15.76 15.17
CA ALA A 333 19.58 14.95 15.89
C ALA A 333 18.87 13.77 16.55
N GLU A 334 19.18 12.56 16.11
CA GLU A 334 18.51 11.34 16.58
C GLU A 334 19.25 10.70 17.75
N SER A 335 20.58 10.80 17.76
CA SER A 335 21.44 10.39 18.85
C SER A 335 22.75 11.18 18.81
N ARG A 336 23.70 10.89 19.71
CA ARG A 336 25.02 11.54 19.73
C ARG A 336 25.75 11.48 18.37
N GLY A 337 25.57 10.37 17.64
CA GLY A 337 26.32 10.10 16.41
C GLY A 337 25.48 10.10 15.13
N ILE A 338 24.16 10.26 15.22
CA ILE A 338 23.23 10.08 14.10
C ILE A 338 22.36 11.33 13.92
N ARG A 339 22.26 11.79 12.66
CA ARG A 339 21.36 12.87 12.26
C ARG A 339 20.45 12.45 11.11
N SER A 340 19.17 12.78 11.21
CA SER A 340 18.21 12.64 10.13
C SER A 340 18.18 13.88 9.25
N ILE A 341 18.08 13.67 7.94
CA ILE A 341 17.95 14.70 6.92
C ILE A 341 16.69 14.36 6.11
N TYR A 342 15.74 15.27 6.12
CA TYR A 342 14.47 15.15 5.39
C TYR A 342 14.61 15.86 4.05
N LEU A 343 14.21 15.19 2.99
CA LEU A 343 14.39 15.59 1.60
C LEU A 343 13.03 15.69 0.91
N GLU A 344 12.83 16.81 0.23
CA GLU A 344 11.65 17.11 -0.58
C GLU A 344 12.07 17.41 -2.02
N PRO A 345 11.25 17.07 -3.02
CA PRO A 345 11.57 17.43 -4.40
C PRO A 345 11.54 18.94 -4.59
N SER A 346 12.46 19.46 -5.42
CA SER A 346 12.56 20.90 -5.72
C SER A 346 12.42 21.22 -7.22
N ASP A 347 12.13 20.22 -8.04
CA ASP A 347 11.99 20.30 -9.50
C ASP A 347 10.52 20.29 -9.96
N GLY A 348 9.56 20.36 -9.03
CA GLY A 348 8.13 20.35 -9.33
C GLY A 348 7.55 18.98 -9.67
N ALA A 349 8.40 17.94 -9.80
CA ALA A 349 7.94 16.56 -9.84
C ALA A 349 7.83 15.99 -8.40
N GLY A 350 7.13 14.87 -8.23
CA GLY A 350 6.99 14.23 -6.93
C GLY A 350 8.24 13.44 -6.50
N LEU A 351 8.06 12.57 -5.50
CA LEU A 351 9.03 11.56 -5.11
C LEU A 351 8.65 10.21 -5.76
N PRO A 352 9.60 9.45 -6.34
CA PRO A 352 9.34 8.10 -6.81
C PRO A 352 8.80 7.20 -5.69
N VAL A 353 7.97 6.22 -6.05
CA VAL A 353 7.53 5.18 -5.10
C VAL A 353 8.74 4.28 -4.80
N PHE A 354 8.84 3.81 -3.56
CA PHE A 354 9.90 2.91 -3.12
C PHE A 354 9.36 1.83 -2.20
N LEU A 355 10.14 0.79 -1.97
CA LEU A 355 9.84 -0.27 -1.01
C LEU A 355 10.59 -0.03 0.30
N ALA A 356 9.92 -0.29 1.43
CA ALA A 356 10.49 -0.07 2.74
C ALA A 356 11.78 -0.91 2.93
N GLY A 357 12.88 -0.23 3.28
CA GLY A 357 14.21 -0.81 3.38
C GLY A 357 15.17 -0.43 2.23
N GLN A 358 14.66 0.08 1.12
CA GLN A 358 15.50 0.60 0.02
C GLN A 358 16.37 1.79 0.44
N HIS A 359 17.41 2.05 -0.35
CA HIS A 359 18.35 3.14 -0.13
C HIS A 359 18.28 4.19 -1.25
N LEU A 360 18.65 5.42 -0.90
CA LEU A 360 18.69 6.57 -1.79
C LEU A 360 20.13 6.84 -2.24
N PRO A 361 20.45 6.71 -3.54
CA PRO A 361 21.72 7.15 -4.10
C PRO A 361 21.78 8.68 -4.12
N LEU A 362 22.83 9.24 -3.51
CA LEU A 362 23.10 10.68 -3.44
C LEU A 362 24.46 11.01 -4.06
N ARG A 363 24.50 12.11 -4.80
CA ARG A 363 25.71 12.67 -5.40
C ARG A 363 26.14 13.92 -4.63
N PHE A 364 27.42 13.97 -4.28
CA PHE A 364 28.06 15.05 -3.56
C PHE A 364 29.24 15.57 -4.37
N THR A 365 29.44 16.89 -4.36
CA THR A 365 30.67 17.51 -4.90
C THR A 365 31.39 18.19 -3.74
N ILE A 366 32.53 17.64 -3.32
CA ILE A 366 33.35 18.18 -2.23
C ILE A 366 34.73 18.49 -2.79
N ASP A 367 35.21 19.72 -2.60
CA ASP A 367 36.52 20.19 -3.09
C ASP A 367 36.74 19.94 -4.60
N GLY A 368 35.65 19.97 -5.39
CA GLY A 368 35.66 19.71 -6.83
C GLY A 368 35.64 18.22 -7.22
N GLU A 369 35.66 17.30 -6.26
CA GLU A 369 35.53 15.85 -6.50
C GLU A 369 34.09 15.36 -6.32
N VAL A 370 33.63 14.53 -7.25
CA VAL A 370 32.31 13.90 -7.20
C VAL A 370 32.38 12.59 -6.41
N HIS A 371 31.50 12.47 -5.42
CA HIS A 371 31.32 11.27 -4.61
C HIS A 371 29.86 10.83 -4.66
N ILE A 372 29.64 9.53 -4.89
CA ILE A 372 28.31 8.92 -4.80
C ILE A 372 28.27 8.06 -3.54
N ARG A 373 27.21 8.22 -2.73
CA ARG A 373 26.94 7.40 -1.55
C ARG A 373 25.47 7.00 -1.53
N THR A 374 25.18 5.82 -1.00
CA THR A 374 23.81 5.39 -0.76
C THR A 374 23.52 5.42 0.74
N TYR A 375 22.32 5.84 1.09
CA TYR A 375 21.83 5.82 2.47
C TYR A 375 20.45 5.17 2.48
N SER A 376 20.25 4.16 3.34
CA SER A 376 18.91 3.57 3.54
C SER A 376 17.91 4.66 3.91
N LEU A 377 16.74 4.61 3.29
CA LEU A 377 15.63 5.46 3.69
C LEU A 377 15.15 4.99 5.06
N SER A 378 15.04 5.93 6.00
CA SER A 378 14.50 5.71 7.33
C SER A 378 13.05 6.17 7.46
N SER A 379 12.48 6.80 6.43
CA SER A 379 11.03 7.00 6.27
C SER A 379 10.37 5.78 5.59
N ALA A 380 9.06 5.62 5.79
CA ALA A 380 8.26 4.63 5.08
C ALA A 380 7.80 5.16 3.71
N PRO A 381 7.51 4.27 2.75
CA PRO A 381 6.84 4.63 1.49
C PRO A 381 5.58 5.47 1.67
N SER A 382 4.84 5.20 2.74
CA SER A 382 3.60 5.88 3.12
C SER A 382 3.75 7.25 3.79
N ASP A 383 4.96 7.70 4.11
CA ASP A 383 5.20 8.95 4.86
C ASP A 383 5.11 10.23 4.00
N GLY A 384 5.19 10.11 2.67
CA GLY A 384 5.14 11.26 1.75
C GLY A 384 6.42 12.11 1.67
N PHE A 385 7.51 11.70 2.32
CA PHE A 385 8.82 12.34 2.24
C PHE A 385 9.95 11.31 2.26
N TYR A 386 11.14 11.71 1.80
CA TYR A 386 12.35 10.93 1.99
C TYR A 386 13.08 11.39 3.25
N ARG A 387 13.51 10.44 4.07
CA ARG A 387 14.40 10.68 5.20
C ARG A 387 15.56 9.73 5.12
N ILE A 388 16.78 10.26 5.21
CA ILE A 388 17.98 9.45 5.47
C ILE A 388 18.46 9.76 6.89
N SER A 389 19.05 8.79 7.57
CA SER A 389 19.65 9.03 8.89
C SER A 389 21.09 8.55 8.91
N VAL A 390 21.99 9.50 9.12
CA VAL A 390 23.40 9.36 8.80
C VAL A 390 24.21 9.30 10.08
N LYS A 391 24.98 8.22 10.27
CA LYS A 391 26.00 8.14 11.30
C LYS A 391 27.27 8.85 10.84
N ARG A 392 27.88 9.66 11.71
CA ARG A 392 29.15 10.36 11.41
C ARG A 392 30.33 9.39 11.38
N GLU A 393 30.75 9.01 10.19
CA GLU A 393 31.81 8.02 9.93
C GLU A 393 32.37 8.20 8.50
N GLY A 394 33.45 8.96 8.36
CA GLY A 394 34.08 9.28 7.06
C GLY A 394 33.80 10.69 6.52
N LEU A 395 34.30 10.97 5.32
CA LEU A 395 34.30 12.31 4.70
C LEU A 395 32.87 12.86 4.48
N ILE A 396 32.05 12.13 3.71
CA ILE A 396 30.70 12.58 3.31
C ILE A 396 29.77 12.70 4.50
N SER A 397 29.79 11.73 5.42
CA SER A 397 28.96 11.77 6.62
C SER A 397 29.41 12.88 7.59
N SER A 398 30.70 13.24 7.64
CA SER A 398 31.15 14.41 8.41
C SER A 398 30.65 15.72 7.78
N HIS A 399 30.71 15.85 6.46
CA HIS A 399 30.12 16.98 5.74
C HIS A 399 28.62 17.12 6.02
N LEU A 400 27.86 16.01 5.99
CA LEU A 400 26.44 15.97 6.35
C LEU A 400 26.16 16.27 7.84
N HIS A 401 27.15 16.22 8.72
CA HIS A 401 26.98 16.60 10.13
C HIS A 401 27.41 18.04 10.41
N GLU A 402 28.35 18.58 9.65
CA GLU A 402 29.01 19.85 10.00
C GLU A 402 28.59 20.99 9.09
N GLN A 403 28.26 20.71 7.82
CA GLN A 403 28.14 21.72 6.77
C GLN A 403 26.74 21.83 6.18
N ILE A 404 26.00 20.71 6.08
CA ILE A 404 24.65 20.71 5.50
C ILE A 404 23.67 21.55 6.34
N ARG A 405 22.79 22.29 5.66
CA ARG A 405 21.78 23.18 6.24
C ARG A 405 20.41 22.94 5.61
N VAL A 406 19.38 23.34 6.34
CA VAL A 406 18.02 23.43 5.77
C VAL A 406 18.04 24.42 4.61
N GLY A 407 17.46 24.03 3.48
CA GLY A 407 17.47 24.77 2.22
C GLY A 407 18.53 24.34 1.22
N ASP A 408 19.57 23.61 1.65
CA ASP A 408 20.57 23.06 0.73
C ASP A 408 19.94 22.06 -0.24
N VAL A 409 20.52 21.92 -1.43
CA VAL A 409 20.06 21.00 -2.47
C VAL A 409 21.05 19.86 -2.61
N LEU A 410 20.55 18.63 -2.50
CA LEU A 410 21.27 17.39 -2.77
C LEU A 410 20.74 16.77 -4.05
N GLU A 411 21.62 16.14 -4.82
CA GLU A 411 21.21 15.42 -6.02
C GLU A 411 20.99 13.94 -5.71
N ALA A 412 19.82 13.42 -6.07
CA ALA A 412 19.42 12.04 -5.80
C ALA A 412 18.92 11.34 -7.07
N ARG A 413 19.09 10.02 -7.15
CA ARG A 413 18.32 9.16 -8.07
C ARG A 413 17.15 8.52 -7.34
N ALA A 414 16.27 7.84 -8.07
CA ALA A 414 15.22 7.03 -7.45
C ALA A 414 15.83 6.00 -6.46
N PRO A 415 15.10 5.66 -5.39
CA PRO A 415 15.53 4.63 -4.45
C PRO A 415 15.76 3.28 -5.13
N GLN A 416 16.71 2.51 -4.59
CA GLN A 416 17.16 1.23 -5.13
C GLN A 416 17.40 0.21 -4.00
N GLY A 417 17.56 -1.05 -4.39
CA GLY A 417 17.93 -2.15 -3.49
C GLY A 417 16.82 -3.17 -3.27
N HIS A 418 17.23 -4.35 -2.80
CA HIS A 418 16.37 -5.52 -2.59
C HIS A 418 16.22 -5.92 -1.11
N PHE A 419 16.83 -5.15 -0.22
CA PHE A 419 16.67 -5.34 1.23
C PHE A 419 15.33 -4.73 1.67
N THR A 420 14.26 -5.46 1.40
CA THR A 420 12.88 -4.98 1.59
C THR A 420 12.07 -5.96 2.43
N VAL A 421 10.93 -5.48 2.97
CA VAL A 421 9.95 -6.34 3.65
C VAL A 421 8.66 -6.41 2.84
N ALA A 422 7.98 -7.55 2.90
CA ALA A 422 6.56 -7.66 2.52
C ALA A 422 5.69 -7.26 3.72
N PRO A 423 5.08 -6.06 3.75
CA PRO A 423 4.40 -5.56 4.95
C PRO A 423 3.09 -6.26 5.27
N LEU A 424 2.47 -6.92 4.28
CA LEU A 424 1.18 -7.62 4.40
C LEU A 424 1.32 -9.15 4.59
N GLU A 425 2.55 -9.67 4.62
CA GLU A 425 2.81 -11.07 4.92
C GLU A 425 2.29 -11.42 6.33
N GLN A 426 1.84 -12.66 6.52
CA GLN A 426 1.25 -13.13 7.78
C GLN A 426 2.29 -13.74 8.72
N ARG A 427 3.39 -14.26 8.17
CA ARG A 427 4.50 -14.80 8.96
C ARG A 427 5.05 -13.72 9.91
N PRO A 428 5.20 -13.95 11.21
CA PRO A 428 5.76 -12.96 12.13
C PRO A 428 7.16 -12.48 11.71
N LEU A 429 7.45 -11.22 11.99
CA LEU A 429 8.67 -10.53 11.56
C LEU A 429 9.57 -10.22 12.76
N VAL A 430 10.85 -10.57 12.67
CA VAL A 430 11.88 -10.26 13.67
C VAL A 430 12.93 -9.33 13.06
N LEU A 431 12.90 -8.07 13.49
CA LEU A 431 13.84 -7.04 13.05
C LEU A 431 15.01 -6.94 14.04
N LEU A 432 16.23 -7.13 13.57
CA LEU A 432 17.46 -7.16 14.39
C LEU A 432 18.38 -6.00 13.97
N ALA A 433 18.34 -4.90 14.72
CA ALA A 433 19.08 -3.68 14.42
C ALA A 433 20.27 -3.48 15.35
N ALA A 434 21.42 -3.06 14.81
CA ALA A 434 22.55 -2.55 15.60
C ALA A 434 23.00 -1.16 15.15
N GLY A 435 22.96 -0.19 16.07
CA GLY A 435 23.37 1.19 15.80
C GLY A 435 22.57 1.82 14.65
N VAL A 436 23.25 2.38 13.64
CA VAL A 436 22.60 2.96 12.44
C VAL A 436 21.94 1.90 11.54
N GLY A 437 22.22 0.63 11.80
CA GLY A 437 21.51 -0.55 11.29
C GLY A 437 19.98 -0.47 11.34
N ILE A 438 19.45 0.30 12.29
CA ILE A 438 18.01 0.49 12.45
C ILE A 438 17.34 1.24 11.30
N THR A 439 18.08 1.99 10.47
CA THR A 439 17.47 2.89 9.47
C THR A 439 16.54 2.19 8.47
N PRO A 440 16.95 1.14 7.73
CA PRO A 440 16.01 0.41 6.88
C PRO A 440 14.94 -0.33 7.69
N LEU A 441 15.28 -0.84 8.88
CA LEU A 441 14.34 -1.58 9.73
C LEU A 441 13.23 -0.69 10.30
N LEU A 442 13.51 0.59 10.56
CA LEU A 442 12.52 1.58 10.96
C LEU A 442 11.57 1.89 9.79
N SER A 443 12.09 2.03 8.57
CA SER A 443 11.27 2.16 7.36
C SER A 443 10.31 0.97 7.22
N MET A 444 10.83 -0.25 7.35
CA MET A 444 10.05 -1.50 7.32
C MET A 444 8.97 -1.54 8.40
N LEU A 445 9.33 -1.25 9.66
CA LEU A 445 8.37 -1.28 10.77
C LEU A 445 7.24 -0.25 10.58
N ARG A 446 7.58 0.97 10.16
CA ARG A 446 6.61 2.02 9.88
C ARG A 446 5.63 1.60 8.78
N GLU A 447 6.14 1.00 7.71
CA GLU A 447 5.30 0.52 6.61
C GLU A 447 4.42 -0.66 7.02
N VAL A 448 4.94 -1.61 7.81
CA VAL A 448 4.15 -2.71 8.40
C VAL A 448 2.97 -2.17 9.22
N VAL A 449 3.23 -1.18 10.09
CA VAL A 449 2.17 -0.57 10.89
C VAL A 449 1.15 0.15 10.01
N TYR A 450 1.61 0.99 9.07
CA TYR A 450 0.74 1.73 8.16
C TYR A 450 -0.18 0.78 7.35
N GLN A 451 0.41 -0.21 6.69
CA GLN A 451 -0.33 -1.17 5.88
C GLN A 451 -1.31 -1.99 6.72
N GLY A 452 -0.88 -2.39 7.92
CA GLY A 452 -1.74 -3.12 8.84
C GLY A 452 -2.93 -2.31 9.38
N LEU A 453 -2.77 -1.01 9.61
CA LEU A 453 -3.90 -0.13 9.96
C LEU A 453 -4.88 0.03 8.80
N ARG A 454 -4.35 0.17 7.58
CA ARG A 454 -5.14 0.31 6.35
C ARG A 454 -5.97 -0.95 6.05
N THR A 455 -5.36 -2.13 6.20
CA THR A 455 -6.00 -3.42 5.90
C THR A 455 -6.63 -4.11 7.12
N ARG A 456 -6.48 -3.54 8.32
CA ARG A 456 -6.94 -4.07 9.62
C ARG A 456 -6.30 -5.40 10.03
N GLY A 457 -5.04 -5.60 9.66
CA GLY A 457 -4.22 -6.72 10.09
C GLY A 457 -2.75 -6.33 10.12
N ILE A 458 -2.26 -5.87 11.28
CA ILE A 458 -0.84 -5.57 11.47
C ILE A 458 -0.06 -6.88 11.59
N ARG A 459 0.93 -7.05 10.72
CA ARG A 459 1.87 -8.17 10.76
C ARG A 459 2.59 -8.20 12.11
N PRO A 460 2.50 -9.30 12.89
CA PRO A 460 3.17 -9.40 14.18
C PRO A 460 4.67 -9.13 14.04
N THR A 461 5.21 -8.15 14.77
CA THR A 461 6.60 -7.72 14.59
C THR A 461 7.31 -7.53 15.93
N LEU A 462 8.52 -8.09 16.05
CA LEU A 462 9.44 -7.84 17.15
C LEU A 462 10.69 -7.13 16.64
N LEU A 463 10.95 -5.92 17.11
CA LEU A 463 12.19 -5.18 16.85
C LEU A 463 13.13 -5.27 18.04
N LEU A 464 14.33 -5.80 17.84
CA LEU A 464 15.45 -5.73 18.78
C LEU A 464 16.42 -4.65 18.33
N GLN A 465 16.54 -3.58 19.11
CA GLN A 465 17.45 -2.46 18.86
C GLN A 465 18.65 -2.55 19.81
N SER A 466 19.81 -2.94 19.29
CA SER A 466 21.07 -2.94 20.02
C SER A 466 21.83 -1.62 19.84
N SER A 467 22.33 -1.05 20.93
CA SER A 467 23.19 0.14 20.94
C SER A 467 24.27 0.02 21.99
N ARG A 468 25.34 0.82 21.87
CA ARG A 468 26.44 0.78 22.84
C ARG A 468 26.00 1.35 24.18
N SER A 469 25.48 2.58 24.18
CA SER A 469 25.02 3.35 25.33
C SER A 469 23.67 4.00 25.00
N LEU A 470 22.98 4.55 26.00
CA LEU A 470 21.72 5.26 25.78
C LEU A 470 21.92 6.46 24.85
N ALA A 471 23.00 7.22 25.02
CA ALA A 471 23.34 8.35 24.16
C ALA A 471 23.56 7.98 22.68
N ASP A 472 23.83 6.70 22.38
CA ASP A 472 24.03 6.21 21.01
C ASP A 472 22.72 5.68 20.37
N GLN A 473 21.64 5.52 21.13
CA GLN A 473 20.40 4.88 20.68
C GLN A 473 19.42 5.87 20.02
N PRO A 474 19.19 5.80 18.69
CA PRO A 474 18.32 6.75 17.99
C PRO A 474 16.82 6.37 18.04
N PHE A 475 15.95 7.30 17.65
CA PHE A 475 14.52 7.10 17.35
C PHE A 475 13.60 6.67 18.50
N ARG A 476 14.01 6.77 19.78
CA ARG A 476 13.17 6.35 20.93
C ARG A 476 11.74 6.90 20.88
N LYS A 477 11.60 8.23 20.80
CA LYS A 477 10.30 8.93 20.77
C LYS A 477 9.43 8.52 19.59
N GLU A 478 10.06 8.21 18.46
CA GLU A 478 9.33 7.80 17.25
C GLU A 478 8.82 6.37 17.39
N LEU A 479 9.65 5.46 17.91
CA LEU A 479 9.25 4.09 18.22
C LEU A 479 8.13 4.04 19.26
N ASP A 480 8.19 4.88 20.31
CA ASP A 480 7.13 4.93 21.33
C ASP A 480 5.76 5.31 20.72
N ARG A 481 5.72 6.31 19.82
CA ARG A 481 4.48 6.68 19.10
C ARG A 481 3.98 5.59 18.16
N LEU A 482 4.89 4.85 17.51
CA LEU A 482 4.50 3.73 16.66
C LEU A 482 3.84 2.62 17.50
N LEU A 483 4.37 2.33 18.68
CA LEU A 483 3.81 1.35 19.61
C LEU A 483 2.41 1.76 20.12
N GLU A 484 2.20 3.05 20.43
CA GLU A 484 0.87 3.58 20.79
C GLU A 484 -0.19 3.30 19.71
N THR A 485 0.22 3.28 18.44
CA THR A 485 -0.68 3.07 17.31
C THR A 485 -0.85 1.58 16.97
N ALA A 486 0.22 0.80 17.07
CA ALA A 486 0.25 -0.60 16.67
C ALA A 486 -0.34 -1.56 17.72
N GLY A 487 -0.44 -1.12 18.98
CA GLY A 487 -0.88 -1.97 20.09
C GLY A 487 0.02 -3.19 20.27
N ASP A 488 -0.56 -4.33 20.64
CA ASP A 488 0.19 -5.56 20.97
C ASP A 488 0.78 -6.27 19.75
N SER A 489 0.43 -5.86 18.52
CA SER A 489 0.96 -6.44 17.29
C SER A 489 2.45 -6.13 17.07
N VAL A 490 2.98 -5.10 17.72
CA VAL A 490 4.39 -4.72 17.62
C VAL A 490 5.01 -4.66 19.01
N ARG A 491 6.19 -5.27 19.17
CA ARG A 491 7.05 -5.09 20.33
C ARG A 491 8.41 -4.55 19.92
N VAL A 492 8.96 -3.67 20.74
CA VAL A 492 10.33 -3.17 20.62
C VAL A 492 11.08 -3.49 21.90
N LEU A 493 12.28 -4.07 21.79
CA LEU A 493 13.21 -4.31 22.88
C LEU A 493 14.53 -3.61 22.60
N ARG A 494 15.03 -2.88 23.59
CA ARG A 494 16.19 -2.00 23.52
C ARG A 494 17.31 -2.59 24.37
N LEU A 495 18.40 -2.95 23.70
CA LEU A 495 19.56 -3.57 24.34
C LEU A 495 20.74 -2.60 24.38
N LEU A 496 21.36 -2.47 25.55
CA LEU A 496 22.56 -1.66 25.75
C LEU A 496 23.73 -2.54 26.16
N SER A 497 24.83 -2.50 25.39
CA SER A 497 26.02 -3.32 25.71
C SER A 497 26.96 -2.69 26.74
N GLN A 498 26.87 -1.37 26.94
CA GLN A 498 27.66 -0.55 27.85
C GLN A 498 26.78 0.62 28.35
N PRO A 499 25.72 0.33 29.13
CA PRO A 499 24.85 1.36 29.67
C PRO A 499 25.62 2.30 30.60
N GLU A 500 25.21 3.56 30.62
CA GLU A 500 25.66 4.54 31.60
C GLU A 500 25.33 4.04 33.04
N ALA A 501 26.20 4.34 34.00
CA ALA A 501 26.17 3.69 35.33
C ALA A 501 24.92 3.98 36.16
N ASP A 502 24.21 5.05 35.84
CA ASP A 502 22.97 5.50 36.49
C ASP A 502 21.70 4.92 35.86
N LEU A 503 21.81 4.22 34.73
CA LEU A 503 20.67 3.60 34.04
C LEU A 503 20.28 2.26 34.65
N ARG A 504 18.98 1.96 34.62
CA ARG A 504 18.41 0.74 35.17
C ARG A 504 17.76 -0.11 34.07
N GLU A 505 18.11 -1.39 34.07
CA GLU A 505 17.46 -2.41 33.24
C GLU A 505 16.00 -2.59 33.68
N GLY A 506 15.08 -2.65 32.71
CA GLY A 506 13.63 -2.68 32.92
C GLY A 506 12.97 -1.29 33.07
N GLU A 507 13.75 -0.23 33.24
CA GLU A 507 13.25 1.17 33.29
C GLU A 507 13.76 1.97 32.07
N ASP A 508 15.07 2.09 31.91
CA ASP A 508 15.71 2.91 30.88
C ASP A 508 16.00 2.13 29.59
N PHE A 509 16.22 0.83 29.70
CA PHE A 509 16.45 -0.11 28.60
C PHE A 509 15.99 -1.51 29.01
N ASP A 510 15.76 -2.40 28.04
CA ASP A 510 15.09 -3.67 28.30
C ASP A 510 16.05 -4.80 28.70
N VAL A 511 17.24 -4.87 28.07
CA VAL A 511 18.20 -5.96 28.33
C VAL A 511 19.64 -5.44 28.30
N HIS A 512 20.44 -5.81 29.32
CA HIS A 512 21.87 -5.52 29.32
C HIS A 512 22.63 -6.53 28.46
N GLY A 513 23.41 -6.05 27.49
CA GLY A 513 24.27 -6.89 26.64
C GLY A 513 24.05 -6.66 25.14
N ARG A 514 24.28 -7.73 24.36
CA ARG A 514 24.12 -7.75 22.90
C ARG A 514 23.05 -8.76 22.52
N ILE A 515 22.52 -8.62 21.31
CA ILE A 515 21.65 -9.66 20.73
C ILE A 515 22.52 -10.88 20.44
N ASP A 516 22.11 -12.03 20.96
CA ASP A 516 22.74 -13.34 20.72
C ASP A 516 21.67 -14.45 20.69
N GLY A 517 22.09 -15.69 20.41
CA GLY A 517 21.17 -16.82 20.33
C GLY A 517 20.43 -17.13 21.65
N THR A 518 21.01 -16.77 22.80
CA THR A 518 20.36 -16.98 24.11
C THR A 518 19.22 -15.99 24.29
N VAL A 519 19.45 -14.72 23.96
CA VAL A 519 18.41 -13.69 23.93
C VAL A 519 17.28 -14.09 22.97
N LEU A 520 17.60 -14.53 21.75
CA LEU A 520 16.60 -14.93 20.76
C LEU A 520 15.77 -16.12 21.24
N ARG A 521 16.40 -17.19 21.75
CA ARG A 521 15.68 -18.37 22.27
C ARG A 521 14.75 -18.01 23.43
N ASN A 522 15.21 -17.20 24.37
CA ASN A 522 14.42 -16.82 25.54
C ASN A 522 13.21 -15.96 25.18
N LEU A 523 13.36 -15.07 24.19
CA LEU A 523 12.32 -14.13 23.80
C LEU A 523 11.29 -14.70 22.83
N LEU A 524 11.74 -15.45 21.82
CA LEU A 524 10.87 -15.94 20.76
C LEU A 524 10.10 -17.19 21.18
N GLN A 525 10.71 -18.07 21.98
CA GLN A 525 10.11 -19.33 22.45
C GLN A 525 9.43 -20.14 21.33
N ALA A 526 9.90 -19.99 20.09
CA ALA A 526 9.38 -20.69 18.94
C ALA A 526 9.90 -22.13 18.94
N GLU A 527 9.03 -23.09 18.65
CA GLU A 527 9.42 -24.48 18.44
C GLU A 527 10.17 -24.65 17.11
N ASP A 528 9.79 -23.84 16.13
CA ASP A 528 10.33 -23.81 14.77
C ASP A 528 10.54 -22.34 14.36
N PHE A 529 11.80 -21.98 14.14
CA PHE A 529 12.19 -20.62 13.82
C PHE A 529 11.96 -20.27 12.33
N ASP A 530 11.72 -21.23 11.44
CA ASP A 530 11.41 -20.97 10.02
C ASP A 530 10.02 -20.38 9.80
N GLN A 531 9.18 -20.43 10.84
CA GLN A 531 7.89 -19.74 10.87
C GLN A 531 8.05 -18.24 11.17
N LEU A 532 9.27 -17.71 11.22
CA LEU A 532 9.58 -16.31 11.43
C LEU A 532 10.44 -15.79 10.27
N ASP A 533 10.18 -14.55 9.83
CA ASP A 533 11.11 -13.86 8.94
C ASP A 533 12.09 -13.04 9.77
N PHE A 534 13.38 -13.22 9.51
CA PHE A 534 14.44 -12.46 10.16
C PHE A 534 14.99 -11.40 9.22
N VAL A 535 15.04 -10.16 9.70
CA VAL A 535 15.64 -9.05 8.96
C VAL A 535 16.69 -8.39 9.85
N LEU A 536 17.96 -8.50 9.48
CA LEU A 536 19.08 -8.04 10.29
C LEU A 536 19.93 -7.00 9.56
N CYS A 537 20.26 -5.93 10.27
CA CYS A 537 21.09 -4.88 9.71
C CYS A 537 21.98 -4.21 10.78
N GLY A 538 23.26 -4.08 10.46
CA GLY A 538 24.26 -3.55 11.40
C GLY A 538 25.70 -3.68 10.91
N PRO A 539 26.68 -3.55 11.82
CA PRO A 539 28.09 -3.77 11.52
C PRO A 539 28.37 -5.21 11.07
N GLY A 540 29.38 -5.42 10.21
CA GLY A 540 29.68 -6.74 9.62
C GLY A 540 29.80 -7.90 10.62
N GLY A 541 30.50 -7.70 11.74
CA GLY A 541 30.63 -8.73 12.79
C GLY A 541 29.32 -9.04 13.52
N PHE A 542 28.42 -8.06 13.66
CA PHE A 542 27.09 -8.27 14.22
C PHE A 542 26.22 -9.08 13.24
N THR A 543 26.19 -8.65 11.98
CA THR A 543 25.36 -9.31 10.96
C THR A 543 25.82 -10.74 10.71
N GLN A 544 27.12 -10.98 10.54
CA GLN A 544 27.64 -12.36 10.36
C GLN A 544 27.37 -13.24 11.58
N GLY A 545 27.64 -12.76 12.79
CA GLY A 545 27.45 -13.57 14.00
C GLY A 545 25.98 -13.97 14.23
N LEU A 546 25.04 -13.07 13.97
CA LEU A 546 23.61 -13.39 14.06
C LEU A 546 23.14 -14.27 12.91
N TYR A 547 23.66 -14.06 11.69
CA TYR A 547 23.40 -14.95 10.57
C TYR A 547 23.81 -16.39 10.91
N ASP A 548 25.05 -16.60 11.36
CA ASP A 548 25.56 -17.92 11.74
C ASP A 548 24.72 -18.54 12.86
N THR A 549 24.37 -17.73 13.88
CA THR A 549 23.49 -18.17 14.98
C THR A 549 22.11 -18.62 14.49
N LEU A 550 21.51 -17.90 13.54
CA LEU A 550 20.21 -18.28 12.97
C LEU A 550 20.30 -19.58 12.17
N ARG A 551 21.39 -19.79 11.41
CA ARG A 551 21.64 -21.07 10.72
C ARG A 551 21.85 -22.22 11.72
N GLU A 552 22.55 -21.98 12.84
CA GLU A 552 22.68 -22.96 13.94
C GLU A 552 21.35 -23.28 14.63
N LEU A 553 20.39 -22.35 14.58
CA LEU A 553 19.01 -22.53 15.03
C LEU A 553 18.10 -23.16 13.95
N ASP A 554 18.70 -23.70 12.89
CA ASP A 554 18.02 -24.38 11.77
C ASP A 554 17.11 -23.46 10.93
N VAL A 555 17.33 -22.14 10.97
CA VAL A 555 16.58 -21.19 10.13
C VAL A 555 17.11 -21.20 8.71
N HIS A 556 16.28 -21.50 7.72
CA HIS A 556 16.62 -21.50 6.30
C HIS A 556 17.10 -20.10 5.83
N ASP A 557 18.08 -20.07 4.94
CA ASP A 557 18.68 -18.84 4.40
C ASP A 557 17.62 -17.97 3.69
N ALA A 558 16.61 -18.60 3.09
CA ALA A 558 15.47 -17.93 2.48
C ALA A 558 14.67 -17.03 3.46
N GLN A 559 14.67 -17.34 4.76
CA GLN A 559 13.97 -16.57 5.79
C GLN A 559 14.85 -15.52 6.47
N ILE A 560 16.13 -15.44 6.09
CA ILE A 560 17.10 -14.54 6.69
C ILE A 560 17.47 -13.45 5.67
N HIS A 561 16.91 -12.27 5.84
CA HIS A 561 17.25 -11.08 5.06
C HIS A 561 18.31 -10.28 5.82
N ALA A 562 19.46 -10.03 5.18
CA ALA A 562 20.57 -9.35 5.84
C ALA A 562 21.22 -8.28 4.97
N GLU A 563 21.53 -7.13 5.58
CA GLU A 563 22.38 -6.10 4.99
C GLU A 563 23.47 -5.66 5.98
N THR A 564 24.63 -5.28 5.47
CA THR A 564 25.75 -4.77 6.27
C THR A 564 26.01 -3.31 5.92
N PHE A 565 26.23 -2.48 6.94
CA PHE A 565 26.69 -1.11 6.74
C PHE A 565 28.20 -1.10 6.45
N GLY A 566 28.58 -0.79 5.21
CA GLY A 566 29.97 -0.81 4.74
C GLY A 566 30.15 -1.78 3.56
N PRO A 567 31.37 -2.30 3.33
CA PRO A 567 31.58 -3.38 2.38
C PRO A 567 30.73 -4.59 2.77
N SER A 568 30.05 -5.19 1.79
CA SER A 568 29.27 -6.40 1.99
C SER A 568 30.21 -7.58 2.28
N THR A 569 30.36 -7.92 3.56
CA THR A 569 31.23 -9.00 4.04
C THR A 569 30.47 -10.27 4.43
N LEU A 570 29.15 -10.29 4.28
CA LEU A 570 28.33 -11.42 4.71
C LEU A 570 28.65 -12.67 3.88
N LYS A 571 29.04 -13.74 4.55
CA LYS A 571 29.19 -15.07 3.96
C LYS A 571 27.93 -15.87 4.27
N ARG A 572 27.18 -16.22 3.22
CA ARG A 572 25.96 -17.01 3.33
C ARG A 572 26.24 -18.50 3.12
N GLN A 573 25.49 -19.34 3.81
CA GLN A 573 25.44 -20.78 3.63
C GLN A 573 24.16 -21.13 2.87
N ALA A 574 24.30 -21.73 1.69
CA ALA A 574 23.16 -22.16 0.88
C ALA A 574 22.30 -23.19 1.63
N ASP A 575 20.99 -23.13 1.40
CA ASP A 575 20.06 -24.16 1.88
C ASP A 575 20.33 -25.50 1.16
N PRO A 576 20.05 -26.65 1.80
CA PRO A 576 20.27 -27.97 1.21
C PRO A 576 19.56 -28.15 -0.15
N ASP A 577 18.40 -27.53 -0.31
CA ASP A 577 17.56 -27.61 -1.51
C ASP A 577 17.66 -26.34 -2.38
N ALA A 578 18.66 -25.50 -2.15
CA ALA A 578 18.85 -24.27 -2.93
C ALA A 578 19.05 -24.58 -4.42
N ILE A 579 18.30 -23.88 -5.28
CA ILE A 579 18.47 -23.96 -6.73
C ILE A 579 19.87 -23.46 -7.08
N VAL A 580 20.73 -24.35 -7.58
CA VAL A 580 22.05 -23.98 -8.09
C VAL A 580 21.86 -23.25 -9.41
N ILE A 581 22.18 -21.96 -9.43
CA ILE A 581 22.15 -21.17 -10.66
C ILE A 581 23.25 -21.69 -11.59
N GLU A 582 22.86 -22.24 -12.73
CA GLU A 582 23.81 -22.63 -13.77
C GLU A 582 24.53 -21.38 -14.30
N GLN A 583 25.82 -21.28 -14.00
CA GLN A 583 26.69 -20.23 -14.48
C GLN A 583 27.94 -20.83 -15.11
N PRO A 584 28.52 -20.19 -16.13
CA PRO A 584 29.80 -20.64 -16.67
C PRO A 584 30.88 -20.56 -15.59
N PRO A 585 31.85 -21.49 -15.58
CA PRO A 585 32.88 -21.53 -14.55
C PRO A 585 33.71 -20.25 -14.57
N ALA A 586 34.16 -19.80 -13.39
CA ALA A 586 35.09 -18.68 -13.29
C ALA A 586 36.37 -18.95 -14.11
N ALA A 587 36.94 -17.90 -14.70
CA ALA A 587 38.15 -18.03 -15.49
C ALA A 587 39.34 -18.50 -14.62
N THR A 588 40.02 -19.53 -15.10
CA THR A 588 41.24 -20.09 -14.49
C THR A 588 42.53 -19.57 -15.13
N THR A 589 42.40 -18.74 -16.17
CA THR A 589 43.49 -18.11 -16.90
C THR A 589 43.24 -16.61 -17.03
N SER A 590 44.27 -15.86 -17.44
CA SER A 590 44.14 -14.41 -17.65
C SER A 590 43.14 -14.08 -18.77
N VAL A 591 42.15 -13.22 -18.46
CA VAL A 591 41.13 -12.77 -19.42
C VAL A 591 41.35 -11.29 -19.77
N PRO A 592 41.40 -10.92 -21.05
CA PRO A 592 41.37 -9.52 -21.47
C PRO A 592 40.00 -8.91 -21.15
N VAL A 593 40.00 -7.76 -20.48
CA VAL A 593 38.81 -6.97 -20.16
C VAL A 593 38.93 -5.60 -20.82
N VAL A 594 37.96 -5.28 -21.68
CA VAL A 594 37.88 -4.00 -22.38
C VAL A 594 36.77 -3.16 -21.76
N PHE A 595 37.12 -1.92 -21.40
CA PHE A 595 36.19 -0.90 -20.95
C PHE A 595 35.91 0.03 -22.14
N GLU A 596 34.85 -0.27 -22.89
CA GLU A 596 34.57 0.25 -24.23
C GLU A 596 34.49 1.78 -24.27
N ARG A 597 33.65 2.36 -23.41
CA ARG A 597 33.36 3.81 -23.39
C ARG A 597 34.55 4.65 -22.97
N SER A 598 35.37 4.15 -22.06
CA SER A 598 36.61 4.80 -21.62
C SER A 598 37.82 4.49 -22.49
N ALA A 599 37.67 3.62 -23.50
CA ALA A 599 38.74 3.15 -24.37
C ALA A 599 39.97 2.62 -23.59
N LYS A 600 39.73 1.94 -22.46
CA LYS A 600 40.77 1.31 -21.64
C LYS A 600 40.72 -0.20 -21.73
N GLU A 601 41.88 -0.82 -21.56
CA GLU A 601 42.00 -2.28 -21.47
C GLU A 601 42.80 -2.69 -20.23
N ALA A 602 42.45 -3.86 -19.69
CA ALA A 602 43.16 -4.51 -18.61
C ALA A 602 43.17 -6.02 -18.83
N ARG A 603 44.02 -6.72 -18.08
CA ARG A 603 43.98 -8.18 -18.00
C ARG A 603 43.63 -8.56 -16.58
N TRP A 604 42.49 -9.22 -16.43
CA TRP A 604 42.15 -9.89 -15.19
C TRP A 604 43.04 -11.13 -15.02
N GLN A 605 43.42 -11.45 -13.79
CA GLN A 605 44.17 -12.64 -13.42
C GLN A 605 43.32 -13.49 -12.49
N PRO A 606 43.47 -14.83 -12.48
CA PRO A 606 42.92 -15.67 -11.42
C PRO A 606 43.26 -15.08 -10.05
N ASP A 607 42.28 -15.02 -9.15
CA ASP A 607 42.36 -14.38 -7.83
C ASP A 607 42.57 -12.85 -7.82
N GLY A 608 42.48 -12.19 -8.98
CA GLY A 608 42.68 -10.75 -9.17
C GLY A 608 41.55 -9.84 -8.67
N GLY A 609 40.64 -10.37 -7.83
CA GLY A 609 39.49 -9.65 -7.30
C GLY A 609 38.35 -9.47 -8.31
N SER A 610 37.46 -8.53 -8.01
CA SER A 610 36.26 -8.20 -8.80
C SER A 610 36.57 -7.38 -10.06
N LEU A 611 35.64 -7.36 -11.01
CA LEU A 611 35.71 -6.47 -12.18
C LEU A 611 35.73 -4.98 -11.79
N LEU A 612 35.09 -4.62 -10.68
CA LEU A 612 35.16 -3.26 -10.10
C LEU A 612 36.59 -2.90 -9.73
N GLU A 613 37.28 -3.74 -8.95
CA GLU A 613 38.65 -3.49 -8.51
C GLU A 613 39.61 -3.42 -9.70
N LEU A 614 39.38 -4.25 -10.72
CA LEU A 614 40.13 -4.17 -11.98
C LEU A 614 39.95 -2.82 -12.67
N ALA A 615 38.72 -2.32 -12.76
CA ALA A 615 38.42 -1.01 -13.34
C ALA A 615 39.08 0.13 -12.54
N GLU A 616 38.97 0.10 -11.20
CA GLU A 616 39.60 1.08 -10.30
C GLU A 616 41.12 1.09 -10.43
N SER A 617 41.74 -0.08 -10.58
CA SER A 617 43.19 -0.21 -10.81
C SER A 617 43.68 0.49 -12.09
N ARG A 618 42.76 0.74 -13.03
CA ARG A 618 43.01 1.48 -14.28
C ARG A 618 42.59 2.95 -14.19
N GLY A 619 42.31 3.44 -12.99
CA GLY A 619 41.87 4.81 -12.74
C GLY A 619 40.48 5.11 -13.30
N LEU A 620 39.65 4.09 -13.52
CA LEU A 620 38.22 4.30 -13.74
C LEU A 620 37.53 4.51 -12.39
N ARG A 621 36.40 5.23 -12.43
CA ARG A 621 35.56 5.48 -11.26
C ARG A 621 34.10 5.06 -11.56
N PRO A 622 33.85 3.77 -11.86
CA PRO A 622 32.48 3.28 -12.05
C PRO A 622 31.67 3.51 -10.77
N GLU A 623 30.35 3.61 -10.91
CA GLU A 623 29.47 3.79 -9.75
C GLU A 623 29.49 2.52 -8.88
N PHE A 624 29.60 2.66 -7.55
CA PHE A 624 29.47 1.56 -6.62
C PHE A 624 29.06 2.06 -5.23
N SER A 625 28.56 1.14 -4.39
CA SER A 625 28.35 1.40 -2.97
C SER A 625 28.72 0.19 -2.10
N CYS A 626 27.90 -0.88 -2.09
CA CYS A 626 28.06 -2.02 -1.16
C CYS A 626 29.29 -2.92 -1.40
N ARG A 627 29.84 -2.94 -2.62
CA ARG A 627 30.92 -3.87 -3.03
C ARG A 627 30.65 -5.38 -2.87
N GLY A 628 29.39 -5.82 -2.85
CA GLY A 628 29.06 -7.26 -2.83
C GLY A 628 27.72 -7.62 -3.47
N GLY A 629 27.26 -6.81 -4.42
CA GLY A 629 26.09 -7.14 -5.23
C GLY A 629 24.72 -6.98 -4.58
N SER A 630 24.61 -6.44 -3.36
CA SER A 630 23.31 -6.23 -2.69
C SER A 630 22.59 -4.95 -3.15
N CYS A 631 23.34 -3.88 -3.44
CA CYS A 631 22.76 -2.55 -3.70
C CYS A 631 22.41 -2.27 -5.16
N GLY A 632 22.91 -3.05 -6.13
CA GLY A 632 22.70 -2.81 -7.56
C GLY A 632 23.44 -1.60 -8.17
N THR A 633 24.02 -0.69 -7.38
CA THR A 633 24.70 0.54 -7.89
C THR A 633 25.83 0.26 -8.88
N CYS A 634 26.50 -0.90 -8.79
CA CYS A 634 27.58 -1.30 -9.68
C CYS A 634 27.10 -1.92 -11.01
N LYS A 635 25.80 -1.87 -11.31
CA LYS A 635 25.23 -2.43 -12.54
C LYS A 635 25.81 -1.74 -13.76
N THR A 636 26.34 -2.55 -14.67
CA THR A 636 27.02 -2.11 -15.90
C THR A 636 26.53 -2.95 -17.07
N ARG A 637 26.38 -2.35 -18.25
CA ARG A 637 26.02 -3.09 -19.47
C ARG A 637 27.19 -4.00 -19.90
N LEU A 638 26.89 -5.28 -20.07
CA LEU A 638 27.79 -6.29 -20.61
C LEU A 638 27.64 -6.32 -22.13
N VAL A 639 28.67 -5.88 -22.86
CA VAL A 639 28.65 -5.78 -24.32
C VAL A 639 28.93 -7.12 -24.97
N SER A 640 29.92 -7.85 -24.46
CA SER A 640 30.24 -9.23 -24.90
C SER A 640 31.01 -10.00 -23.84
N GLY A 641 31.03 -11.32 -23.97
CA GLY A 641 31.65 -12.24 -23.02
C GLY A 641 30.65 -12.72 -21.95
N ALA A 642 31.17 -13.38 -20.93
CA ALA A 642 30.37 -13.92 -19.83
C ALA A 642 31.10 -13.74 -18.50
N VAL A 643 30.32 -13.73 -17.42
CA VAL A 643 30.82 -13.54 -16.06
C VAL A 643 30.38 -14.69 -15.16
N ASN A 644 31.13 -14.89 -14.09
CA ASN A 644 30.80 -15.76 -12.98
C ASN A 644 30.63 -14.89 -11.73
N TYR A 645 29.71 -15.28 -10.85
CA TYR A 645 29.55 -14.71 -9.52
C TYR A 645 30.04 -15.74 -8.49
N PRO A 646 31.28 -15.60 -7.97
CA PRO A 646 31.81 -16.50 -6.94
C PRO A 646 30.94 -16.48 -5.67
N GLN A 647 30.36 -15.32 -5.39
CA GLN A 647 29.25 -15.17 -4.45
C GLN A 647 28.05 -14.65 -5.23
N VAL A 648 26.98 -15.45 -5.26
CA VAL A 648 25.75 -15.10 -5.98
C VAL A 648 25.16 -13.83 -5.35
N PRO A 649 24.91 -12.77 -6.13
CA PRO A 649 24.28 -11.56 -5.61
C PRO A 649 22.84 -11.83 -5.16
N ALA A 650 22.29 -10.96 -4.32
CA ALA A 650 20.91 -11.07 -3.84
C ALA A 650 19.89 -11.06 -4.99
N ASP A 651 20.20 -10.36 -6.07
CA ASP A 651 19.45 -10.40 -7.32
C ASP A 651 20.42 -10.39 -8.51
N ILE A 652 20.14 -11.23 -9.51
CA ILE A 652 20.94 -11.28 -10.73
C ILE A 652 20.39 -10.21 -11.67
N PRO A 653 21.25 -9.31 -12.18
CA PRO A 653 20.78 -8.25 -13.07
C PRO A 653 20.17 -8.84 -14.35
N GLU A 654 19.30 -8.06 -14.98
CA GLU A 654 18.64 -8.45 -16.23
C GLU A 654 19.65 -8.80 -17.35
N THR A 655 19.22 -9.60 -18.33
CA THR A 655 20.07 -10.03 -19.44
C THR A 655 20.78 -8.84 -20.11
N GLY A 656 22.09 -8.95 -20.30
CA GLY A 656 22.92 -7.88 -20.86
C GLY A 656 23.49 -6.91 -19.82
N HIS A 657 23.28 -7.15 -18.52
CA HIS A 657 23.90 -6.38 -17.44
C HIS A 657 24.68 -7.27 -16.47
N VAL A 658 25.62 -6.64 -15.73
CA VAL A 658 26.48 -7.30 -14.75
C VAL A 658 26.69 -6.41 -13.52
N LEU A 659 26.73 -7.01 -12.33
CA LEU A 659 27.16 -6.36 -11.10
C LEU A 659 28.68 -6.50 -10.95
N ILE A 660 29.44 -5.54 -11.49
CA ILE A 660 30.91 -5.64 -11.58
C ILE A 660 31.61 -5.73 -10.21
N CYS A 661 30.92 -5.37 -9.14
CA CYS A 661 31.46 -5.36 -7.79
C CYS A 661 31.52 -6.73 -7.11
N CYS A 662 30.85 -7.75 -7.65
CA CYS A 662 30.96 -9.14 -7.19
C CYS A 662 31.19 -10.13 -8.35
N ALA A 663 31.18 -9.66 -9.60
CA ALA A 663 31.46 -10.48 -10.77
C ALA A 663 32.96 -10.62 -11.04
N VAL A 664 33.32 -11.79 -11.58
CA VAL A 664 34.63 -12.09 -12.20
C VAL A 664 34.41 -12.59 -13.64
N PRO A 665 35.40 -12.52 -14.54
CA PRO A 665 35.27 -13.12 -15.87
C PRO A 665 34.99 -14.62 -15.81
N ALA A 666 34.08 -15.10 -16.66
CA ALA A 666 33.90 -16.54 -16.88
C ALA A 666 34.99 -17.09 -17.81
N GLN A 667 35.21 -18.40 -17.76
CA GLN A 667 36.12 -19.11 -18.65
C GLN A 667 35.65 -18.95 -20.10
N SER A 668 36.43 -18.22 -20.89
CA SER A 668 36.14 -17.96 -22.30
C SER A 668 37.41 -17.71 -23.11
N THR A 669 37.35 -17.96 -24.42
CA THR A 669 38.38 -17.56 -25.39
C THR A 669 38.17 -16.15 -25.93
N GLN A 670 37.00 -15.55 -25.68
CA GLN A 670 36.66 -14.19 -26.08
C GLN A 670 36.99 -13.18 -24.96
N PRO A 671 37.37 -11.94 -25.31
CA PRO A 671 37.52 -10.88 -24.33
C PRO A 671 36.18 -10.52 -23.68
N LEU A 672 36.23 -10.12 -22.42
CA LEU A 672 35.08 -9.53 -21.72
C LEU A 672 35.01 -8.05 -22.06
N VAL A 673 33.86 -7.55 -22.50
CA VAL A 673 33.69 -6.14 -22.89
C VAL A 673 32.57 -5.52 -22.04
N LEU A 674 32.91 -4.46 -21.31
CA LEU A 674 32.03 -3.71 -20.43
C LEU A 674 31.86 -2.28 -20.94
N ASP A 675 30.64 -1.74 -20.85
CA ASP A 675 30.34 -0.36 -21.23
C ASP A 675 30.72 0.63 -20.11
N LEU A 676 32.03 0.80 -19.87
CA LEU A 676 32.58 1.66 -18.81
C LEU A 676 33.49 2.76 -19.32
#